data_AF-A0AA88W5B4-F1
#
_entry.id   AF-A0AA88W5B4-F1
#
_cell.length_a   1.000
_cell.length_b   1.000
_cell.length_c   1.000
_cell.angle_alpha   90.00
_cell.angle_beta   90.00
_cell.angle_gamma   90.00
#
_symmetry.space_group_name_H-M   'P 1'
#
loop_
_entity.id
_entity.type
_entity.pdbx_description
1 polymer ?
#
loop_
_entity_poly.entity_id
_entity_poly.type
_entity_poly.pdbx_seq_one_letter_code
_entity_poly.pdbx_strand_id
1 'polypeptide(L)'
;MATMVPKQFCSALFAAVLHCVIIVFAKRDYISVIGDPGMRRDGLRVAIEAWNQCNEVGEEAPGMGSPREADCFDVHSSRSQIKVVHRVGEKANKRGISSAKAQNLGKINVNKYAAWKEKYLGRKCQVQDEPNPWQFWMIMLKSGNMDTLAAVCPKNGMKSKPFTNKSQFPCFGKGCMNMPLIFHDYTSVHRRQGKRTLRGSFYGTWDLKADIRKAATKKETSYFSVTWEKEVGKGSWVFHHVLKTSKKYPWLMLYLRSDATSGFSGGYHYQTRGMSKIVPKSPDFKVRFTLDIKRGGGPKSQFYLMDIGGCWKNNGQPCNGDVTSDVTRYSEMIINPSTDSWCNPGSLASCPPYHTRPDGTRIHRSDKRNFPYAAYHYYCSPGNAKHLEEPYNYCDPYSNPQPQEILQILPHPVWGTYGYPIRKGEGWIGDPRTWELDVGRLSQALYFYQDPGTVPVTRYWPSIDLGTEIYISSNQYAEWSLITKATIDMATSTCQRTIMETSTMVTLFPWRFSFFLVSLLFAASFVSANEQYISVVGDPGMQRDGLRVAIEAWNQCNEVGFEAPYMGSPREADCFDLDDSMTPIHRVDEKDNKLGVESTFFGRLWRSMIRTNHFAAWKELYLGKKCQVQDEPAPWQFWMIMLKSGNMDTLAAVCPDNGEKTLPFPPEPRFPCFGKGCMNMPLIFHNYTSLQQGDQGTNVLRGSFYGTWDWDADVRKAPSEDDTSYFAVNWEKEVGNGSWIFHHLLKTSSKYPWLMLYLRSDATKGLSGGYHYPTRGMSKIIPRSPNFKVRFTLDIKQGGGPESQFYLMDMGGCWKNNGQPCNGDVTTDVTRYSEMIINPTTESRCNTTNLSSCPPYHTFSNGTRVHRTDERNFPYEAYHLYCSPGNAEYLEEPINLCDPYSNPQPQEILQILPHPVWGEYGYPTKKGEGWIGDPRTWELDVGRLSHSLYFYQDPGTIPVKRDWPSIDLGTEIYVSGNEIAEWTVSDFDIIVPNGDAS
;
A
#
# COMPACT_ATOMS: atom_id res chain seq x y z
N MET A 1 -2.68 15.46 72.21
CA MET A 1 -1.51 15.27 73.11
C MET A 1 -1.42 13.78 73.38
N ALA A 2 -0.22 13.19 73.32
CA ALA A 2 0.02 11.74 73.35
C ALA A 2 -0.62 10.92 72.18
N THR A 3 -0.17 9.70 71.88
CA THR A 3 1.10 9.27 71.23
C THR A 3 1.12 7.72 71.09
N MET A 4 2.03 7.19 70.25
CA MET A 4 2.53 5.80 70.22
C MET A 4 1.65 4.69 69.62
N VAL A 5 1.99 4.35 68.38
CA VAL A 5 1.97 2.99 67.80
C VAL A 5 3.21 2.21 68.30
N PRO A 6 3.08 0.94 68.71
CA PRO A 6 3.78 -0.17 68.02
C PRO A 6 2.88 -1.42 67.86
N LYS A 7 2.96 -2.29 66.83
CA LYS A 7 4.08 -3.17 66.39
C LYS A 7 4.54 -4.13 67.52
N GLN A 8 4.68 -5.46 67.34
CA GLN A 8 4.81 -6.35 66.15
C GLN A 8 4.19 -7.74 66.43
N PHE A 9 4.03 -8.60 65.42
CA PHE A 9 4.60 -9.98 65.40
C PHE A 9 4.52 -10.65 63.99
N CYS A 10 5.60 -11.35 63.56
CA CYS A 10 5.82 -12.25 62.41
C CYS A 10 5.23 -11.91 60.98
N SER A 11 5.97 -11.80 59.86
CA SER A 11 7.28 -12.31 59.35
C SER A 11 7.30 -13.62 58.53
N ALA A 12 6.51 -13.78 57.46
CA ALA A 12 6.89 -14.69 56.34
C ALA A 12 6.26 -14.48 54.93
N LEU A 13 4.95 -14.27 54.73
CA LEU A 13 4.35 -14.74 53.44
C LEU A 13 4.79 -13.95 52.20
N PHE A 14 4.75 -12.61 52.18
CA PHE A 14 5.16 -11.82 50.98
C PHE A 14 6.67 -11.75 50.68
N ALA A 15 7.33 -12.91 50.66
CA ALA A 15 8.36 -13.25 49.67
C ALA A 15 7.85 -14.26 48.63
N ALA A 16 6.84 -15.09 48.96
CA ALA A 16 6.34 -16.17 48.12
C ALA A 16 5.54 -15.72 46.89
N VAL A 17 5.05 -14.47 46.87
CA VAL A 17 4.27 -13.91 45.74
C VAL A 17 5.16 -13.12 44.76
N LEU A 18 6.46 -12.98 45.06
CA LEU A 18 7.40 -12.23 44.21
C LEU A 18 7.87 -13.01 42.96
N HIS A 19 7.45 -14.26 42.78
CA HIS A 19 7.85 -15.14 41.66
C HIS A 19 6.69 -15.99 41.10
N CYS A 20 5.88 -15.40 40.22
CA CYS A 20 5.14 -16.15 39.18
C CYS A 20 4.80 -15.27 37.96
N VAL A 21 5.71 -15.30 36.98
CA VAL A 21 5.46 -15.21 35.53
C VAL A 21 4.41 -14.18 35.05
N ILE A 22 4.89 -13.00 34.63
CA ILE A 22 4.21 -12.19 33.62
C ILE A 22 4.65 -12.69 32.24
N ILE A 23 3.72 -13.19 31.43
CA ILE A 23 3.88 -13.33 29.98
C ILE A 23 2.83 -12.43 29.34
N VAL A 24 3.30 -11.39 28.65
CA VAL A 24 2.50 -10.45 27.87
C VAL A 24 2.86 -10.61 26.41
N PHE A 25 1.87 -10.40 25.57
CA PHE A 25 1.89 -10.61 24.14
C PHE A 25 1.29 -9.34 23.45
N ALA A 26 1.50 -9.13 22.14
CA ALA A 26 1.03 -7.96 21.35
C ALA A 26 0.50 -8.41 19.96
N LYS A 27 0.55 -7.63 18.86
CA LYS A 27 0.23 -8.04 17.46
C LYS A 27 0.78 -6.96 16.50
N ARG A 28 1.43 -7.33 15.38
CA ARG A 28 2.73 -6.75 14.88
C ARG A 28 2.77 -5.64 13.80
N ASP A 29 1.70 -4.85 13.64
CA ASP A 29 1.73 -3.39 13.29
C ASP A 29 2.32 -2.75 11.96
N TYR A 30 1.49 -2.05 11.11
CA TYR A 30 1.73 -1.72 9.66
C TYR A 30 1.95 -0.25 9.18
N ILE A 31 2.35 -0.09 7.87
CA ILE A 31 3.33 0.83 7.20
C ILE A 31 3.66 0.32 5.72
N SER A 32 4.60 0.77 4.85
CA SER A 32 4.76 0.31 3.41
C SER A 32 6.11 0.54 2.60
N VAL A 33 6.40 -0.14 1.44
CA VAL A 33 7.66 0.03 0.59
C VAL A 33 7.65 0.60 -0.85
N ILE A 34 6.64 0.49 -1.73
CA ILE A 34 6.77 1.29 -2.99
C ILE A 34 6.54 2.74 -2.59
N GLY A 35 7.30 3.64 -3.19
CA GLY A 35 7.25 5.04 -2.82
C GLY A 35 6.48 5.98 -3.72
N ASP A 36 6.01 5.49 -4.88
CA ASP A 36 5.11 6.21 -5.79
C ASP A 36 3.68 5.77 -5.66
N PRO A 37 3.19 5.23 -4.54
CA PRO A 37 1.96 4.51 -4.59
C PRO A 37 0.76 5.25 -5.20
N GLY A 38 0.04 4.46 -5.95
CA GLY A 38 -0.76 4.79 -7.13
C GLY A 38 -0.03 5.05 -8.48
N MET A 39 1.31 5.11 -8.55
CA MET A 39 2.17 5.89 -9.48
C MET A 39 1.55 7.21 -9.55
N ARG A 40 1.88 8.08 -8.60
CA ARG A 40 1.16 9.32 -8.45
C ARG A 40 2.11 10.52 -8.48
N ARG A 41 2.97 10.56 -9.50
CA ARG A 41 4.01 11.56 -9.78
C ARG A 41 3.75 12.42 -11.02
N ASP A 42 3.39 13.70 -10.87
CA ASP A 42 3.34 14.64 -12.04
C ASP A 42 4.67 14.64 -12.78
N GLY A 43 5.77 14.49 -12.04
CA GLY A 43 7.03 14.05 -12.61
C GLY A 43 7.35 12.57 -12.58
N LEU A 44 7.14 11.83 -13.68
CA LEU A 44 7.53 10.42 -13.79
C LEU A 44 9.00 10.18 -13.42
N ARG A 45 9.30 8.93 -13.03
CA ARG A 45 10.63 8.32 -13.18
C ARG A 45 10.47 6.94 -13.80
N VAL A 46 10.64 6.84 -15.12
CA VAL A 46 10.64 5.57 -15.85
C VAL A 46 12.00 5.39 -16.51
N ALA A 47 12.64 4.26 -16.26
CA ALA A 47 13.71 3.75 -17.08
C ALA A 47 13.13 2.70 -18.04
N ILE A 48 13.80 2.55 -19.17
CA ILE A 48 13.68 1.38 -20.02
C ILE A 48 15.04 0.70 -20.08
N GLU A 49 15.04 -0.62 -19.97
CA GLU A 49 16.21 -1.43 -20.27
C GLU A 49 15.87 -2.52 -21.28
N ALA A 50 16.83 -2.83 -22.15
CA ALA A 50 16.68 -3.88 -23.14
C ALA A 50 17.85 -4.86 -23.12
N TRP A 51 17.53 -6.12 -22.84
CA TRP A 51 18.49 -7.22 -22.73
C TRP A 51 18.21 -8.34 -23.74
N ASN A 52 19.21 -9.20 -23.89
CA ASN A 52 19.11 -10.49 -24.58
C ASN A 52 18.97 -11.61 -23.54
N GLN A 53 18.93 -12.87 -23.98
CA GLN A 53 18.51 -14.01 -23.17
C GLN A 53 19.14 -14.17 -21.78
N CYS A 54 20.37 -13.68 -21.57
CA CYS A 54 21.16 -13.91 -20.35
C CYS A 54 21.56 -12.64 -19.58
N ASN A 55 20.86 -11.52 -19.79
CA ASN A 55 21.13 -10.22 -19.15
C ASN A 55 22.55 -9.66 -19.43
N GLU A 56 23.16 -10.08 -20.54
CA GLU A 56 24.44 -9.59 -21.07
C GLU A 56 24.25 -9.10 -22.52
N VAL A 57 25.18 -8.26 -23.00
CA VAL A 57 25.21 -7.67 -24.34
C VAL A 57 26.51 -8.05 -25.05
N GLY A 58 26.42 -8.27 -26.37
CA GLY A 58 27.58 -8.39 -27.26
C GLY A 58 28.16 -7.03 -27.65
N GLU A 59 27.40 -6.23 -28.41
CA GLU A 59 27.82 -4.91 -28.91
C GLU A 59 26.72 -3.86 -28.73
N GLU A 60 27.09 -2.58 -28.67
CA GLU A 60 26.15 -1.45 -28.60
C GLU A 60 25.57 -1.14 -29.99
N ALA A 61 24.25 -0.96 -30.09
CA ALA A 61 23.61 -0.68 -31.38
C ALA A 61 24.06 0.69 -31.95
N PRO A 62 24.40 0.80 -33.25
CA PRO A 62 24.97 2.02 -33.83
C PRO A 62 24.11 3.27 -33.61
N GLY A 63 24.70 4.30 -33.00
CA GLY A 63 24.04 5.59 -32.74
C GLY A 63 23.06 5.60 -31.56
N MET A 64 22.89 4.49 -30.84
CA MET A 64 21.92 4.36 -29.76
C MET A 64 22.35 5.02 -28.46
N GLY A 65 23.58 4.73 -28.01
CA GLY A 65 23.94 4.81 -26.59
C GLY A 65 23.69 3.48 -25.85
N SER A 66 23.87 3.49 -24.54
CA SER A 66 23.65 2.30 -23.70
C SER A 66 22.18 1.83 -23.74
N PRO A 67 21.89 0.52 -23.58
CA PRO A 67 20.54 -0.05 -23.60
C PRO A 67 19.63 0.39 -22.45
N ARG A 68 20.07 1.37 -21.65
CA ARG A 68 19.33 1.96 -20.53
C ARG A 68 19.12 3.46 -20.82
N GLU A 69 17.87 3.83 -21.11
CA GLU A 69 17.37 5.20 -21.23
C GLU A 69 16.36 5.48 -20.10
N ALA A 70 16.08 6.75 -19.79
CA ALA A 70 15.01 7.10 -18.84
C ALA A 70 14.27 8.39 -19.23
N ASP A 71 12.99 8.45 -18.89
CA ASP A 71 12.24 9.69 -18.77
C ASP A 71 12.03 10.03 -17.29
N CYS A 72 12.66 11.10 -16.86
CA CYS A 72 12.67 11.55 -15.47
C CYS A 72 12.59 13.06 -15.47
N PHE A 73 11.44 13.60 -15.11
CA PHE A 73 11.08 15.01 -15.16
C PHE A 73 10.21 15.36 -13.96
N ASP A 74 10.01 16.64 -13.65
CA ASP A 74 8.86 17.09 -12.87
C ASP A 74 8.08 18.17 -13.66
N VAL A 75 6.94 18.66 -13.15
CA VAL A 75 5.96 19.44 -13.94
C VAL A 75 5.65 20.82 -13.33
N HIS A 76 6.64 21.70 -13.47
CA HIS A 76 6.59 23.09 -13.02
C HIS A 76 5.43 23.86 -13.64
N SER A 77 4.82 24.71 -12.83
CA SER A 77 3.52 25.28 -13.16
C SER A 77 3.33 26.63 -12.44
N SER A 78 3.22 27.72 -13.21
CA SER A 78 2.86 29.06 -12.71
C SER A 78 1.76 29.72 -13.57
N ARG A 79 0.67 30.16 -12.91
CA ARG A 79 -0.63 30.81 -13.33
C ARG A 79 -1.21 30.71 -14.76
N SER A 80 -0.46 30.40 -15.82
CA SER A 80 -0.97 30.16 -17.18
C SER A 80 -0.20 29.10 -17.98
N GLN A 81 1.00 28.69 -17.56
CA GLN A 81 1.86 27.75 -18.30
C GLN A 81 2.18 26.50 -17.48
N ILE A 82 2.22 25.34 -18.13
CA ILE A 82 2.78 24.08 -17.57
C ILE A 82 4.10 23.82 -18.30
N LYS A 83 5.13 23.41 -17.54
CA LYS A 83 6.51 23.27 -17.98
C LYS A 83 7.12 21.98 -17.44
N VAL A 84 7.22 20.96 -18.28
CA VAL A 84 7.94 19.73 -17.94
C VAL A 84 9.43 20.03 -17.81
N VAL A 85 10.01 19.81 -16.62
CA VAL A 85 11.43 20.03 -16.30
C VAL A 85 12.15 18.69 -16.25
N HIS A 86 12.59 18.29 -17.43
CA HIS A 86 13.42 17.13 -17.72
C HIS A 86 14.75 17.15 -16.95
N ARG A 87 14.99 16.06 -16.20
CA ARG A 87 16.14 15.82 -15.31
C ARG A 87 17.13 14.87 -15.95
N VAL A 88 16.60 13.84 -16.59
CA VAL A 88 17.26 13.13 -17.69
C VAL A 88 16.82 13.81 -18.98
N GLY A 89 17.73 13.87 -19.95
CA GLY A 89 17.50 14.49 -21.27
C GLY A 89 18.43 13.83 -22.29
N GLU A 90 18.35 14.22 -23.56
CA GLU A 90 18.99 13.46 -24.64
C GLU A 90 20.48 13.20 -24.43
N LYS A 91 21.26 14.21 -24.01
CA LYS A 91 22.70 14.08 -23.69
C LYS A 91 23.01 13.21 -22.44
N ALA A 92 21.99 12.77 -21.70
CA ALA A 92 22.10 11.76 -20.65
C ALA A 92 21.69 10.37 -21.16
N ASN A 93 20.61 10.27 -21.94
CA ASN A 93 20.15 9.02 -22.54
C ASN A 93 21.14 8.48 -23.59
N LYS A 94 21.57 9.30 -24.56
CA LYS A 94 22.56 8.95 -25.61
C LYS A 94 24.00 8.74 -25.11
N ARG A 95 24.19 8.51 -23.81
CA ARG A 95 25.47 8.05 -23.25
C ARG A 95 25.61 6.54 -23.44
N GLY A 96 26.43 6.18 -24.43
CA GLY A 96 26.96 4.85 -24.67
C GLY A 96 28.38 4.65 -24.15
N ILE A 97 28.90 3.43 -24.30
CA ILE A 97 30.22 3.01 -23.82
C ILE A 97 31.36 3.87 -24.41
N SER A 98 31.19 4.38 -25.63
CA SER A 98 32.09 5.34 -26.29
C SER A 98 32.36 6.59 -25.45
N SER A 99 31.40 6.99 -24.60
CA SER A 99 31.49 8.17 -23.74
C SER A 99 32.22 7.93 -22.40
N ALA A 100 32.59 6.68 -22.08
CA ALA A 100 33.18 6.28 -20.80
C ALA A 100 34.55 6.93 -20.51
N LYS A 101 35.41 7.10 -21.53
CA LYS A 101 36.72 7.77 -21.39
C LYS A 101 36.57 9.23 -20.94
N ALA A 102 35.57 9.93 -21.47
CA ALA A 102 35.25 11.32 -21.09
C ALA A 102 34.47 11.44 -19.75
N GLN A 103 34.31 10.32 -19.04
CA GLN A 103 33.69 10.23 -17.70
C GLN A 103 34.67 9.65 -16.66
N ASN A 104 35.97 9.55 -17.01
CA ASN A 104 37.04 8.96 -16.20
C ASN A 104 36.80 7.49 -15.78
N LEU A 105 36.00 6.74 -16.52
CA LEU A 105 35.62 5.35 -16.19
C LEU A 105 36.61 4.28 -16.68
N GLY A 106 37.77 4.67 -17.22
CA GLY A 106 38.82 3.77 -17.70
C GLY A 106 38.38 2.85 -18.85
N LYS A 107 38.95 1.63 -18.90
CA LYS A 107 38.53 0.55 -19.80
C LYS A 107 37.42 -0.29 -19.15
N ILE A 108 36.19 0.22 -19.18
CA ILE A 108 34.98 -0.50 -18.76
C ILE A 108 34.39 -1.30 -19.93
N ASN A 109 33.79 -2.46 -19.69
CA ASN A 109 33.07 -3.25 -20.72
C ASN A 109 31.58 -2.88 -20.78
N VAL A 110 30.86 -3.35 -21.80
CA VAL A 110 29.46 -2.93 -22.06
C VAL A 110 28.50 -3.28 -20.92
N ASN A 111 28.65 -4.45 -20.30
CA ASN A 111 27.75 -4.91 -19.23
C ASN A 111 27.99 -4.15 -17.90
N LYS A 112 29.27 -3.90 -17.54
CA LYS A 112 29.61 -2.98 -16.44
C LYS A 112 29.23 -1.53 -16.74
N TYR A 113 29.28 -1.10 -18.01
CA TYR A 113 28.82 0.23 -18.41
C TYR A 113 27.30 0.38 -18.29
N ALA A 114 26.51 -0.64 -18.61
CA ALA A 114 25.06 -0.65 -18.37
C ALA A 114 24.73 -0.54 -16.87
N ALA A 115 25.38 -1.36 -16.02
CA ALA A 115 25.24 -1.27 -14.56
C ALA A 115 25.67 0.10 -13.98
N TRP A 116 26.68 0.74 -14.58
CA TRP A 116 27.04 2.12 -14.26
C TRP A 116 25.99 3.13 -14.76
N LYS A 117 25.46 2.96 -15.98
CA LYS A 117 24.46 3.83 -16.60
C LYS A 117 23.15 3.83 -15.81
N GLU A 118 22.71 2.67 -15.33
CA GLU A 118 21.59 2.54 -14.39
C GLU A 118 21.83 3.36 -13.13
N LYS A 119 23.03 3.29 -12.53
CA LYS A 119 23.38 4.07 -11.33
C LYS A 119 23.54 5.56 -11.61
N TYR A 120 23.92 5.95 -12.83
CA TYR A 120 23.96 7.33 -13.30
C TYR A 120 22.57 7.90 -13.54
N LEU A 121 21.71 7.20 -14.31
CA LEU A 121 20.32 7.57 -14.51
C LEU A 121 19.57 7.54 -13.17
N GLY A 122 19.82 6.54 -12.33
CA GLY A 122 19.28 6.40 -10.99
C GLY A 122 19.61 7.61 -10.12
N ARG A 123 20.84 8.13 -10.14
CA ARG A 123 21.17 9.42 -9.47
C ARG A 123 20.50 10.65 -10.10
N LYS A 124 20.05 10.58 -11.36
CA LYS A 124 19.30 11.63 -12.08
C LYS A 124 17.78 11.40 -12.09
N CYS A 125 17.33 10.34 -11.45
CA CYS A 125 15.93 9.95 -11.29
C CYS A 125 15.58 9.67 -9.81
N GLN A 126 16.57 9.73 -8.91
CA GLN A 126 16.43 9.35 -7.52
C GLN A 126 15.34 10.19 -6.83
N VAL A 127 15.04 9.81 -5.59
CA VAL A 127 14.24 10.51 -4.59
C VAL A 127 14.77 10.32 -3.19
N GLN A 128 14.75 11.35 -2.34
CA GLN A 128 14.88 11.23 -0.89
C GLN A 128 13.54 10.98 -0.22
N ASP A 129 13.57 10.18 0.83
CA ASP A 129 12.41 9.81 1.65
C ASP A 129 12.79 8.99 2.88
N GLU A 130 11.82 8.84 3.79
CA GLU A 130 11.88 7.97 4.97
C GLU A 130 11.19 6.61 4.77
N PRO A 131 11.82 5.49 5.15
CA PRO A 131 13.20 5.38 5.63
C PRO A 131 14.27 5.42 4.52
N ASN A 132 13.92 5.41 3.23
CA ASN A 132 14.92 5.21 2.17
C ASN A 132 14.66 5.87 0.79
N PRO A 133 15.75 6.30 0.10
CA PRO A 133 15.69 6.87 -1.25
C PRO A 133 15.68 5.86 -2.40
N TRP A 134 14.92 6.12 -3.48
CA TRP A 134 14.71 5.22 -4.64
C TRP A 134 14.89 5.90 -6.01
N GLN A 135 14.73 5.20 -7.15
CA GLN A 135 15.11 5.66 -8.51
C GLN A 135 14.10 5.60 -9.71
N PHE A 136 13.59 4.45 -10.19
CA PHE A 136 12.65 4.40 -11.36
C PHE A 136 11.87 3.07 -11.53
N TRP A 137 10.72 3.11 -12.23
CA TRP A 137 10.14 1.90 -12.84
C TRP A 137 11.10 1.41 -13.91
N MET A 138 11.17 0.09 -14.09
CA MET A 138 11.92 -0.50 -15.17
C MET A 138 10.94 -1.09 -16.18
N ILE A 139 10.83 -0.47 -17.35
CA ILE A 139 10.32 -1.19 -18.52
C ILE A 139 11.42 -2.16 -18.92
N MET A 140 11.26 -3.45 -18.59
CA MET A 140 12.19 -4.49 -19.02
C MET A 140 11.74 -5.03 -20.38
N LEU A 141 12.61 -4.91 -21.36
CA LEU A 141 12.52 -5.60 -22.63
C LEU A 141 13.53 -6.76 -22.65
N LYS A 142 13.08 -7.97 -23.01
CA LYS A 142 13.97 -9.10 -23.29
C LYS A 142 13.58 -9.75 -24.61
N SER A 143 14.56 -10.26 -25.33
CA SER A 143 14.34 -11.13 -26.49
C SER A 143 15.03 -12.47 -26.28
N GLY A 144 14.43 -13.54 -26.82
CA GLY A 144 14.98 -14.89 -26.79
C GLY A 144 16.25 -15.09 -27.62
N ASN A 145 16.82 -14.02 -28.16
CA ASN A 145 18.05 -14.07 -28.94
C ASN A 145 19.25 -14.41 -28.05
N MET A 146 20.04 -15.39 -28.49
CA MET A 146 21.22 -15.87 -27.79
C MET A 146 22.31 -16.27 -28.79
N ASP A 147 23.51 -15.73 -28.64
CA ASP A 147 24.66 -16.17 -29.44
C ASP A 147 25.34 -17.37 -28.77
N THR A 148 24.83 -18.57 -29.08
CA THR A 148 25.31 -19.84 -28.54
C THR A 148 26.73 -20.19 -29.00
N LEU A 149 27.27 -19.49 -30.02
CA LEU A 149 28.63 -19.68 -30.54
C LEU A 149 29.63 -18.72 -29.89
N ALA A 150 29.23 -17.49 -29.59
CA ALA A 150 30.04 -16.54 -28.83
C ALA A 150 30.14 -16.91 -27.33
N ALA A 151 29.16 -17.66 -26.81
CA ALA A 151 29.13 -18.19 -25.43
C ALA A 151 29.35 -17.13 -24.33
N VAL A 152 28.85 -15.90 -24.58
CA VAL A 152 28.93 -14.75 -23.66
C VAL A 152 28.15 -15.01 -22.38
N CYS A 153 26.96 -15.59 -22.53
CA CYS A 153 26.09 -15.98 -21.42
C CYS A 153 26.78 -17.01 -20.52
N PRO A 154 26.81 -16.81 -19.19
CA PRO A 154 27.22 -17.83 -18.24
C PRO A 154 26.34 -19.08 -18.31
N LYS A 155 26.83 -20.17 -17.71
CA LYS A 155 26.07 -21.38 -17.39
C LYS A 155 26.13 -21.59 -15.89
N ASN A 156 25.04 -21.32 -15.15
CA ASN A 156 25.00 -21.47 -13.68
C ASN A 156 26.20 -20.81 -12.97
N GLY A 157 26.47 -19.53 -13.24
CA GLY A 157 27.62 -18.80 -12.68
C GLY A 157 28.97 -19.04 -13.37
N MET A 158 29.11 -20.15 -14.10
CA MET A 158 30.37 -20.54 -14.75
C MET A 158 30.45 -20.04 -16.19
N LYS A 159 31.67 -19.83 -16.71
CA LYS A 159 31.87 -19.44 -18.11
C LYS A 159 31.40 -20.57 -19.05
N SER A 160 30.49 -20.23 -19.97
CA SER A 160 29.98 -21.18 -20.97
C SER A 160 31.03 -21.52 -22.04
N LYS A 161 30.73 -22.57 -22.83
CA LYS A 161 31.46 -22.96 -24.04
C LYS A 161 30.50 -22.91 -25.23
N PRO A 162 30.99 -22.69 -26.47
CA PRO A 162 30.15 -22.71 -27.67
C PRO A 162 29.32 -24.00 -27.77
N PHE A 163 28.04 -23.88 -28.12
CA PHE A 163 27.12 -25.02 -28.26
C PHE A 163 26.17 -24.86 -29.45
N THR A 164 25.70 -26.00 -29.98
CA THR A 164 24.81 -26.06 -31.14
C THR A 164 23.50 -25.31 -30.85
N ASN A 165 23.12 -24.39 -31.73
CA ASN A 165 21.91 -23.61 -31.51
C ASN A 165 20.66 -24.50 -31.58
N LYS A 166 19.75 -24.33 -30.61
CA LYS A 166 18.44 -24.98 -30.58
C LYS A 166 17.41 -24.07 -31.26
N SER A 167 16.38 -24.64 -31.88
CA SER A 167 15.30 -23.89 -32.54
C SER A 167 14.53 -22.91 -31.63
N GLN A 168 14.65 -23.08 -30.31
CA GLN A 168 14.08 -22.17 -29.30
C GLN A 168 14.83 -20.83 -29.14
N PHE A 169 16.10 -20.73 -29.56
CA PHE A 169 16.94 -19.54 -29.40
C PHE A 169 17.25 -18.91 -30.77
N PRO A 170 16.41 -17.99 -31.28
CA PRO A 170 16.62 -17.38 -32.60
C PRO A 170 17.91 -16.55 -32.66
N CYS A 171 18.82 -16.92 -33.57
CA CYS A 171 20.09 -16.24 -33.81
C CYS A 171 20.25 -15.97 -35.31
N PHE A 172 20.47 -14.71 -35.69
CA PHE A 172 20.56 -14.28 -37.09
C PHE A 172 21.43 -13.03 -37.22
N GLY A 173 22.26 -13.00 -38.27
CA GLY A 173 23.38 -12.08 -38.36
C GLY A 173 24.59 -12.54 -37.53
N LYS A 174 25.69 -11.81 -37.62
CA LYS A 174 26.92 -12.03 -36.85
C LYS A 174 26.80 -11.33 -35.50
N GLY A 175 27.12 -12.00 -34.39
CA GLY A 175 27.01 -11.41 -33.04
C GLY A 175 25.56 -11.21 -32.60
N CYS A 176 24.77 -12.29 -32.59
CA CYS A 176 23.31 -12.24 -32.68
C CYS A 176 22.56 -11.88 -31.37
N MET A 177 23.00 -10.83 -30.66
CA MET A 177 22.40 -10.29 -29.43
C MET A 177 22.13 -8.79 -29.54
N ASN A 178 21.32 -8.41 -30.53
CA ASN A 178 21.00 -7.01 -30.87
C ASN A 178 20.02 -6.37 -29.87
N MET A 179 20.34 -5.17 -29.39
CA MET A 179 19.39 -4.27 -28.72
C MET A 179 18.26 -3.84 -29.68
N PRO A 180 17.05 -3.54 -29.18
CA PRO A 180 16.02 -2.88 -29.98
C PRO A 180 16.36 -1.41 -30.22
N LEU A 181 16.02 -0.85 -31.38
CA LEU A 181 15.97 0.59 -31.55
C LEU A 181 14.93 1.18 -30.59
N ILE A 182 15.41 1.87 -29.54
CA ILE A 182 14.56 2.63 -28.62
C ILE A 182 14.46 4.08 -29.13
N PHE A 183 13.23 4.53 -29.30
CA PHE A 183 12.87 5.93 -29.51
C PHE A 183 12.16 6.46 -28.27
N HIS A 184 12.43 7.72 -27.93
CA HIS A 184 11.90 8.37 -26.74
C HIS A 184 11.18 9.65 -27.14
N ASP A 185 9.85 9.61 -27.11
CA ASP A 185 9.03 10.82 -27.11
C ASP A 185 9.01 11.36 -25.67
N TYR A 186 9.90 12.32 -25.38
CA TYR A 186 10.01 12.97 -24.08
C TYR A 186 8.66 13.54 -23.63
N THR A 187 8.32 13.35 -22.35
CA THR A 187 7.02 13.79 -21.85
C THR A 187 6.78 15.28 -22.07
N SER A 188 5.63 15.59 -22.68
CA SER A 188 5.20 16.94 -23.01
C SER A 188 3.70 17.14 -22.76
N VAL A 189 3.25 18.39 -22.60
CA VAL A 189 1.85 18.72 -22.29
C VAL A 189 1.05 18.96 -23.57
N HIS A 190 0.08 18.10 -23.83
CA HIS A 190 -0.96 18.29 -24.83
C HIS A 190 -2.17 19.01 -24.20
N ARG A 191 -2.97 19.73 -25.00
CA ARG A 191 -4.21 20.38 -24.53
C ARG A 191 -5.36 20.04 -25.48
N ARG A 192 -6.47 19.55 -24.95
CA ARG A 192 -7.64 19.09 -25.71
C ARG A 192 -8.90 19.26 -24.87
N GLN A 193 -9.93 19.91 -25.42
CA GLN A 193 -11.23 20.11 -24.74
C GLN A 193 -11.08 20.66 -23.30
N GLY A 194 -10.34 21.76 -23.13
CA GLY A 194 -10.01 22.34 -21.82
C GLY A 194 -8.88 21.61 -21.11
N LYS A 195 -9.02 20.28 -20.97
CA LYS A 195 -8.07 19.35 -20.33
C LYS A 195 -6.65 19.47 -20.86
N ARG A 196 -5.69 19.21 -19.98
CA ARG A 196 -4.25 19.25 -20.25
C ARG A 196 -3.67 17.89 -19.91
N THR A 197 -2.91 17.27 -20.82
CA THR A 197 -2.49 15.87 -20.74
C THR A 197 -0.99 15.75 -21.02
N LEU A 198 -0.18 15.41 -20.02
CA LEU A 198 1.20 14.96 -20.23
C LEU A 198 1.17 13.70 -21.09
N ARG A 199 2.06 13.55 -22.06
CA ARG A 199 2.27 12.31 -22.81
C ARG A 199 3.75 12.16 -23.14
N GLY A 200 4.28 10.97 -22.91
CA GLY A 200 5.55 10.50 -23.42
C GLY A 200 5.46 9.04 -23.83
N SER A 201 6.51 8.51 -24.46
CA SER A 201 6.59 7.07 -24.71
C SER A 201 8.00 6.59 -25.00
N PHE A 202 8.24 5.34 -24.62
CA PHE A 202 9.28 4.53 -25.25
C PHE A 202 8.61 3.61 -26.26
N TYR A 203 9.09 3.63 -27.49
CA TYR A 203 8.61 2.76 -28.55
C TYR A 203 9.78 2.35 -29.44
N GLY A 204 9.63 1.23 -30.14
CA GLY A 204 10.79 0.69 -30.83
C GLY A 204 10.58 -0.63 -31.53
N THR A 205 11.69 -1.16 -32.04
CA THR A 205 11.73 -2.39 -32.82
C THR A 205 13.10 -3.04 -32.74
N TRP A 206 13.14 -4.36 -32.61
CA TRP A 206 14.38 -5.12 -32.79
C TRP A 206 14.70 -5.37 -34.28
N ASP A 207 13.74 -5.16 -35.19
CA ASP A 207 13.95 -5.19 -36.63
C ASP A 207 14.61 -3.88 -37.10
N LEU A 208 15.92 -3.71 -36.81
CA LEU A 208 16.74 -2.49 -36.99
C LEU A 208 16.71 -1.80 -38.38
N LYS A 209 16.07 -2.40 -39.38
CA LYS A 209 15.90 -1.88 -40.75
C LYS A 209 14.44 -1.47 -41.08
N ALA A 210 13.55 -1.44 -40.10
CA ALA A 210 12.14 -1.09 -40.29
C ALA A 210 11.87 0.42 -40.19
N ASP A 211 10.95 0.93 -41.02
CA ASP A 211 10.35 2.26 -40.88
C ASP A 211 9.49 2.29 -39.60
N ILE A 212 10.02 2.86 -38.52
CA ILE A 212 9.39 2.83 -37.18
C ILE A 212 7.94 3.34 -37.19
N ARG A 213 7.64 4.33 -38.04
CA ARG A 213 6.31 4.91 -38.26
C ARG A 213 5.27 3.91 -38.77
N LYS A 214 5.71 2.74 -39.25
CA LYS A 214 4.86 1.65 -39.74
C LYS A 214 5.02 0.36 -38.93
N ALA A 215 5.95 0.31 -37.96
CA ALA A 215 6.28 -0.92 -37.24
C ALA A 215 5.10 -1.51 -36.46
N ALA A 216 4.24 -0.67 -35.88
CA ALA A 216 3.03 -1.09 -35.17
C ALA A 216 2.08 -1.92 -36.06
N THR A 217 1.77 -1.45 -37.28
CA THR A 217 0.75 -2.06 -38.16
C THR A 217 1.30 -3.02 -39.22
N LYS A 218 2.54 -2.82 -39.69
CA LYS A 218 3.17 -3.63 -40.74
C LYS A 218 3.43 -5.08 -40.27
N LYS A 219 2.94 -6.09 -41.01
CA LYS A 219 3.27 -7.50 -40.76
C LYS A 219 4.78 -7.76 -40.91
N GLU A 220 5.30 -8.80 -40.24
CA GLU A 220 6.73 -9.15 -40.20
C GLU A 220 7.63 -8.00 -39.74
N THR A 221 7.24 -7.32 -38.66
CA THR A 221 8.05 -6.30 -38.00
C THR A 221 7.73 -6.33 -36.51
N SER A 222 8.75 -6.59 -35.70
CA SER A 222 8.64 -6.53 -34.23
C SER A 222 8.35 -5.10 -33.80
N TYR A 223 7.54 -4.93 -32.77
CA TYR A 223 7.24 -3.62 -32.23
C TYR A 223 6.99 -3.73 -30.72
N PHE A 224 7.56 -2.79 -29.98
CA PHE A 224 7.09 -2.52 -28.63
C PHE A 224 6.65 -1.05 -28.56
N SER A 225 5.70 -0.77 -27.69
CA SER A 225 5.42 0.57 -27.22
C SER A 225 4.94 0.52 -25.79
N VAL A 226 5.48 1.40 -24.96
CA VAL A 226 4.93 1.74 -23.66
C VAL A 226 4.65 3.23 -23.71
N THR A 227 3.39 3.60 -23.92
CA THR A 227 2.97 5.02 -23.96
C THR A 227 2.36 5.40 -22.63
N TRP A 228 2.98 6.34 -21.93
CA TRP A 228 2.42 6.93 -20.72
C TRP A 228 1.80 8.28 -21.08
N GLU A 229 0.52 8.47 -20.79
CA GLU A 229 -0.08 9.81 -20.84
C GLU A 229 -1.06 9.99 -19.69
N LYS A 230 -1.43 11.23 -19.45
CA LYS A 230 -1.83 11.64 -18.12
C LYS A 230 -2.45 13.02 -18.13
N GLU A 231 -3.71 13.18 -17.76
CA GLU A 231 -4.27 14.50 -17.47
C GLU A 231 -3.48 15.14 -16.30
N VAL A 232 -2.87 16.32 -16.49
CA VAL A 232 -1.70 16.82 -15.74
C VAL A 232 -2.08 17.15 -14.30
N GLY A 233 -1.65 16.34 -13.32
CA GLY A 233 -2.16 16.30 -11.95
C GLY A 233 -3.22 15.21 -11.70
N LYS A 234 -4.02 14.82 -12.70
CA LYS A 234 -5.34 14.18 -12.52
C LYS A 234 -5.33 12.70 -12.17
N GLY A 235 -4.18 12.13 -11.84
CA GLY A 235 -4.17 10.79 -11.31
C GLY A 235 -2.88 10.05 -11.26
N SER A 236 -2.77 9.03 -12.12
CA SER A 236 -1.64 8.13 -12.11
C SER A 236 -1.06 7.86 -13.51
N TRP A 237 0.04 7.09 -13.72
CA TRP A 237 0.90 7.24 -14.92
C TRP A 237 0.64 6.47 -16.21
N VAL A 238 -0.23 5.51 -16.19
CA VAL A 238 -0.97 5.15 -17.37
C VAL A 238 -0.18 4.74 -18.63
N PHE A 239 0.64 3.71 -18.50
CA PHE A 239 1.38 2.96 -19.51
C PHE A 239 0.48 2.00 -20.33
N HIS A 240 0.13 2.42 -21.55
CA HIS A 240 -0.46 1.53 -22.56
C HIS A 240 0.66 0.71 -23.18
N HIS A 241 0.55 -0.62 -23.08
CA HIS A 241 1.57 -1.58 -23.50
C HIS A 241 1.15 -2.29 -24.79
N VAL A 242 2.05 -2.27 -25.77
CA VAL A 242 1.95 -3.07 -26.99
C VAL A 242 3.21 -3.89 -27.11
N LEU A 243 3.08 -5.20 -27.20
CA LEU A 243 4.15 -6.12 -27.61
C LEU A 243 3.74 -6.89 -28.86
N LYS A 244 4.62 -6.90 -29.85
CA LYS A 244 4.40 -7.55 -31.13
C LYS A 244 5.64 -8.27 -31.62
N THR A 245 5.51 -9.56 -31.87
CA THR A 245 6.59 -10.41 -32.39
C THR A 245 6.69 -10.37 -33.91
N SER A 246 7.83 -10.80 -34.46
CA SER A 246 8.02 -11.07 -35.90
C SER A 246 8.56 -12.48 -36.11
N LYS A 247 8.71 -12.94 -37.36
CA LYS A 247 9.45 -14.20 -37.61
C LYS A 247 10.91 -14.16 -37.17
N LYS A 248 11.53 -12.98 -37.06
CA LYS A 248 12.90 -12.83 -36.52
C LYS A 248 12.92 -12.84 -35.00
N TYR A 249 11.99 -12.12 -34.39
CA TYR A 249 11.84 -12.06 -32.94
C TYR A 249 10.51 -12.71 -32.53
N PRO A 250 10.40 -14.06 -32.60
CA PRO A 250 9.21 -14.82 -32.24
C PRO A 250 9.09 -15.04 -30.73
N TRP A 251 10.15 -14.76 -29.97
CA TRP A 251 10.16 -14.74 -28.52
C TRP A 251 10.56 -13.35 -28.04
N LEU A 252 9.60 -12.65 -27.45
CA LEU A 252 9.78 -11.33 -26.83
C LEU A 252 9.04 -11.27 -25.49
N MET A 253 9.59 -10.46 -24.60
CA MET A 253 9.14 -10.17 -23.25
C MET A 253 9.14 -8.64 -23.12
N LEU A 254 8.01 -8.05 -22.75
CA LEU A 254 7.90 -6.65 -22.38
C LEU A 254 7.20 -6.62 -21.04
N TYR A 255 7.93 -6.21 -20.01
CA TYR A 255 7.45 -6.10 -18.65
C TYR A 255 7.48 -4.65 -18.16
N LEU A 256 6.52 -4.30 -17.31
CA LEU A 256 6.66 -3.28 -16.28
C LEU A 256 7.14 -3.96 -15.00
N ARG A 257 8.42 -3.81 -14.70
CA ARG A 257 9.10 -4.22 -13.48
C ARG A 257 9.25 -3.03 -12.56
N SER A 258 9.33 -3.26 -11.26
CA SER A 258 10.16 -2.38 -10.44
C SER A 258 10.96 -3.17 -9.40
N ASP A 259 12.25 -2.89 -9.35
CA ASP A 259 13.12 -3.44 -8.33
C ASP A 259 13.00 -2.69 -6.99
N ALA A 260 13.73 -3.16 -5.98
CA ALA A 260 14.06 -2.41 -4.77
C ALA A 260 15.31 -1.52 -4.96
N THR A 261 15.55 -0.65 -3.99
CA THR A 261 16.68 0.32 -3.94
C THR A 261 18.00 -0.28 -3.48
N SER A 262 17.90 -1.46 -2.88
CA SER A 262 18.98 -2.32 -2.42
C SER A 262 18.55 -3.77 -2.57
N GLY A 263 19.48 -4.70 -2.36
CA GLY A 263 19.29 -6.13 -2.63
C GLY A 263 19.78 -6.55 -4.02
N PHE A 264 19.75 -7.86 -4.27
CA PHE A 264 20.14 -8.49 -5.53
C PHE A 264 18.89 -9.03 -6.23
N SER A 265 18.42 -8.29 -7.24
CA SER A 265 17.27 -8.66 -8.08
C SER A 265 17.65 -9.65 -9.17
N GLY A 266 16.79 -10.64 -9.42
CA GLY A 266 16.51 -11.13 -10.78
C GLY A 266 17.68 -11.61 -11.68
N GLY A 267 18.86 -11.90 -11.12
CA GLY A 267 20.08 -12.25 -11.88
C GLY A 267 21.17 -11.19 -11.94
N TYR A 268 20.97 -10.03 -11.33
CA TYR A 268 21.97 -8.98 -11.25
C TYR A 268 22.88 -9.18 -10.01
N HIS A 269 24.17 -9.46 -10.26
CA HIS A 269 25.23 -9.53 -9.25
C HIS A 269 25.63 -8.16 -8.68
N TYR A 270 24.72 -7.19 -8.70
CA TYR A 270 24.94 -5.83 -8.21
C TYR A 270 23.65 -5.23 -7.64
N GLN A 271 23.81 -4.40 -6.61
CA GLN A 271 22.71 -3.66 -5.98
C GLN A 271 21.95 -2.83 -7.03
N THR A 272 20.63 -3.03 -7.10
CA THR A 272 19.67 -2.41 -8.03
C THR A 272 19.43 -0.94 -7.76
N ARG A 273 18.86 -0.22 -8.73
CA ARG A 273 18.29 1.12 -8.53
C ARG A 273 16.82 1.16 -8.95
N GLY A 274 15.99 0.46 -8.17
CA GLY A 274 14.56 0.31 -8.42
C GLY A 274 13.67 1.39 -7.82
N MET A 275 12.40 1.04 -7.60
CA MET A 275 11.32 1.97 -7.19
C MET A 275 10.62 1.56 -5.89
N SER A 276 11.04 0.47 -5.24
CA SER A 276 10.71 0.12 -3.85
C SER A 276 11.78 0.51 -2.84
N LYS A 277 11.47 1.44 -1.92
CA LYS A 277 12.44 2.04 -0.98
C LYS A 277 13.04 1.06 0.03
N ILE A 278 12.33 -0.01 0.32
CA ILE A 278 12.71 -1.04 1.28
C ILE A 278 12.58 -2.41 0.55
N VAL A 279 13.21 -3.49 1.04
CA VAL A 279 13.42 -4.75 0.26
C VAL A 279 12.44 -5.86 0.68
N PRO A 280 11.47 -6.25 -0.16
CA PRO A 280 10.32 -7.05 0.27
C PRO A 280 10.62 -8.45 0.82
N LYS A 281 9.76 -9.02 1.70
CA LYS A 281 10.14 -10.16 2.56
C LYS A 281 8.99 -11.08 3.07
N SER A 282 8.76 -12.29 2.54
CA SER A 282 7.72 -13.27 2.98
C SER A 282 7.73 -13.65 4.49
N PRO A 283 6.66 -14.23 5.10
CA PRO A 283 5.32 -14.58 4.56
C PRO A 283 4.32 -13.44 4.51
N ASP A 284 4.27 -12.60 5.54
CA ASP A 284 4.47 -11.18 5.36
C ASP A 284 4.61 -10.74 3.84
N PHE A 285 3.56 -10.45 3.01
CA PHE A 285 3.61 -9.93 1.57
C PHE A 285 2.28 -10.08 0.71
N LYS A 286 1.72 -9.08 -0.06
CA LYS A 286 0.60 -9.19 -1.08
C LYS A 286 0.20 -8.04 -2.13
N VAL A 287 -0.35 -8.38 -3.32
CA VAL A 287 -0.34 -7.73 -4.68
C VAL A 287 -1.62 -7.08 -5.35
N ARG A 288 -1.74 -5.72 -5.49
CA ARG A 288 -2.90 -4.96 -6.08
C ARG A 288 -2.62 -4.43 -7.47
N PHE A 289 -2.80 -5.24 -8.47
CA PHE A 289 -2.36 -4.81 -9.78
C PHE A 289 -3.34 -3.96 -10.62
N THR A 290 -3.22 -3.75 -11.95
CA THR A 290 -4.33 -3.28 -12.88
C THR A 290 -4.44 -3.35 -14.53
N LEU A 291 -4.37 -4.50 -15.23
CA LEU A 291 -4.41 -5.00 -16.63
C LEU A 291 -5.70 -5.02 -17.51
N ASP A 292 -6.17 -3.94 -18.12
CA ASP A 292 -6.98 -3.97 -19.37
C ASP A 292 -6.40 -4.84 -20.53
N ILE A 293 -6.57 -6.18 -20.48
CA ILE A 293 -6.20 -7.08 -21.58
C ILE A 293 -7.15 -6.86 -22.75
N LYS A 294 -6.87 -5.85 -23.57
CA LYS A 294 -7.51 -5.66 -24.87
C LYS A 294 -7.24 -6.86 -25.79
N ARG A 295 -6.05 -7.47 -25.67
CA ARG A 295 -5.63 -8.63 -26.46
C ARG A 295 -4.41 -9.36 -25.84
N GLY A 296 -4.61 -10.59 -25.35
CA GLY A 296 -3.58 -11.37 -24.65
C GLY A 296 -2.71 -12.29 -25.53
N GLY A 297 -2.01 -11.75 -26.54
CA GLY A 297 -0.85 -12.37 -27.21
C GLY A 297 -0.98 -13.74 -27.90
N GLY A 298 -2.15 -14.38 -27.88
CA GLY A 298 -2.41 -15.70 -28.47
C GLY A 298 -2.07 -16.89 -27.54
N PRO A 299 -2.30 -18.15 -27.97
CA PRO A 299 -2.23 -19.32 -27.09
C PRO A 299 -0.85 -19.67 -26.49
N LYS A 300 0.24 -19.02 -26.95
CA LYS A 300 1.60 -19.14 -26.38
C LYS A 300 2.08 -17.86 -25.67
N SER A 301 1.16 -16.94 -25.39
CA SER A 301 1.42 -15.81 -24.50
C SER A 301 1.35 -16.34 -23.07
N GLN A 302 2.51 -16.55 -22.44
CA GLN A 302 2.57 -16.60 -20.99
C GLN A 302 2.37 -15.16 -20.55
N PHE A 303 1.12 -14.85 -20.23
CA PHE A 303 0.74 -13.60 -19.63
C PHE A 303 0.91 -13.78 -18.13
N TYR A 304 2.02 -13.26 -17.61
CA TYR A 304 2.30 -13.34 -16.20
C TYR A 304 1.40 -12.33 -15.52
N LEU A 305 0.43 -12.87 -14.79
CA LEU A 305 -0.25 -12.16 -13.72
C LEU A 305 0.85 -11.71 -12.74
N MET A 306 1.59 -12.67 -12.19
CA MET A 306 2.72 -12.40 -11.30
C MET A 306 4.01 -12.98 -11.87
N ASP A 307 5.13 -12.30 -11.63
CA ASP A 307 6.51 -12.80 -11.60
C ASP A 307 7.23 -12.04 -10.46
N ILE A 308 7.60 -12.73 -9.37
CA ILE A 308 8.46 -12.20 -8.30
C ILE A 308 9.89 -12.76 -8.42
N GLY A 309 10.91 -11.93 -8.21
CA GLY A 309 12.33 -12.29 -8.31
C GLY A 309 13.11 -12.08 -7.00
N GLY A 310 13.49 -13.16 -6.34
CA GLY A 310 14.25 -13.19 -5.08
C GLY A 310 15.66 -13.78 -5.22
N CYS A 311 16.48 -13.69 -4.17
CA CYS A 311 17.85 -14.23 -4.17
C CYS A 311 18.30 -14.74 -2.79
N TRP A 312 18.67 -16.02 -2.70
CA TRP A 312 19.40 -16.58 -1.56
C TRP A 312 20.24 -17.81 -1.97
N LYS A 313 21.24 -18.17 -1.17
CA LYS A 313 22.05 -19.38 -1.37
C LYS A 313 21.28 -20.62 -0.90
N ASN A 314 21.60 -21.79 -1.46
CA ASN A 314 20.95 -23.06 -1.08
C ASN A 314 21.16 -23.46 0.38
N ASN A 315 22.17 -22.92 1.06
CA ASN A 315 22.42 -23.12 2.50
C ASN A 315 21.66 -22.14 3.42
N GLY A 316 20.71 -21.36 2.87
CA GLY A 316 19.90 -20.39 3.62
C GLY A 316 20.57 -19.03 3.88
N GLN A 317 21.82 -18.82 3.43
CA GLN A 317 22.48 -17.53 3.55
C GLN A 317 21.95 -16.52 2.50
N PRO A 318 21.87 -15.22 2.81
CA PRO A 318 21.51 -14.19 1.84
C PRO A 318 22.55 -14.08 0.71
N CYS A 319 22.11 -13.62 -0.46
CA CYS A 319 22.99 -13.40 -1.61
C CYS A 319 24.07 -12.33 -1.34
N ASN A 320 25.26 -12.51 -1.93
CA ASN A 320 26.41 -11.61 -1.73
C ASN A 320 27.09 -11.14 -3.03
N GLY A 321 26.57 -11.53 -4.20
CA GLY A 321 27.13 -11.24 -5.52
C GLY A 321 28.00 -12.35 -6.11
N ASP A 322 28.12 -13.51 -5.44
CA ASP A 322 28.78 -14.70 -6.00
C ASP A 322 27.81 -15.46 -6.90
N VAL A 323 27.92 -15.20 -8.21
CA VAL A 323 27.12 -15.83 -9.28
C VAL A 323 27.14 -17.37 -9.31
N THR A 324 28.05 -18.04 -8.59
CA THR A 324 28.13 -19.51 -8.54
C THR A 324 27.36 -20.15 -7.39
N SER A 325 27.21 -19.43 -6.26
CA SER A 325 26.51 -19.93 -5.06
C SER A 325 25.24 -19.17 -4.70
N ASP A 326 25.09 -17.92 -5.16
CA ASP A 326 23.81 -17.20 -5.18
C ASP A 326 22.84 -17.87 -6.17
N VAL A 327 21.58 -17.99 -5.77
CA VAL A 327 20.53 -18.57 -6.61
C VAL A 327 19.36 -17.60 -6.68
N THR A 328 19.02 -17.22 -7.91
CA THR A 328 17.83 -16.38 -8.18
C THR A 328 16.60 -17.27 -8.17
N ARG A 329 15.49 -16.79 -7.62
CA ARG A 329 14.26 -17.58 -7.52
C ARG A 329 13.06 -16.81 -8.02
N TYR A 330 12.17 -17.53 -8.70
CA TYR A 330 10.99 -16.97 -9.35
C TYR A 330 9.71 -17.68 -8.94
N SER A 331 8.65 -16.92 -8.66
CA SER A 331 7.28 -17.45 -8.61
C SER A 331 6.41 -16.68 -9.59
N GLU A 332 5.75 -17.43 -10.48
CA GLU A 332 5.16 -16.89 -11.70
C GLU A 332 3.72 -17.39 -11.89
N MET A 333 2.71 -16.54 -11.98
CA MET A 333 1.32 -16.95 -12.22
C MET A 333 0.89 -16.62 -13.64
N ILE A 334 0.37 -17.59 -14.39
CA ILE A 334 -0.03 -17.41 -15.79
C ILE A 334 -1.56 -17.45 -15.92
N ILE A 335 -2.19 -16.33 -16.33
CA ILE A 335 -3.66 -16.22 -16.44
C ILE A 335 -4.26 -16.47 -17.82
N ASN A 336 -3.44 -16.65 -18.86
CA ASN A 336 -3.97 -17.00 -20.18
C ASN A 336 -4.78 -18.32 -20.06
N PRO A 337 -6.09 -18.34 -20.32
CA PRO A 337 -6.92 -19.55 -20.16
C PRO A 337 -6.48 -20.68 -21.09
N SER A 338 -5.74 -20.35 -22.16
CA SER A 338 -5.12 -21.30 -23.08
C SER A 338 -3.96 -22.10 -22.48
N THR A 339 -3.42 -21.69 -21.33
CA THR A 339 -2.29 -22.37 -20.68
C THR A 339 -2.79 -23.56 -19.86
N ASP A 340 -2.33 -24.77 -20.18
CA ASP A 340 -2.62 -25.98 -19.42
C ASP A 340 -1.45 -26.39 -18.51
N SER A 341 -1.75 -27.16 -17.47
CA SER A 341 -0.77 -27.62 -16.49
C SER A 341 0.17 -28.70 -17.06
N TRP A 342 1.49 -28.53 -16.91
CA TRP A 342 2.48 -29.58 -17.21
C TRP A 342 2.78 -30.44 -15.97
N CYS A 343 2.47 -29.94 -14.76
CA CYS A 343 2.47 -30.71 -13.52
C CYS A 343 1.23 -31.61 -13.44
N ASN A 344 1.41 -32.92 -13.57
CA ASN A 344 0.30 -33.88 -13.49
C ASN A 344 0.77 -35.24 -12.95
N PRO A 345 -0.14 -36.18 -12.61
CA PRO A 345 0.22 -37.50 -12.06
C PRO A 345 1.11 -38.40 -12.94
N GLY A 346 1.35 -38.03 -14.20
CA GLY A 346 2.31 -38.66 -15.12
C GLY A 346 3.58 -37.83 -15.42
N SER A 347 3.68 -36.61 -14.88
CA SER A 347 4.72 -35.61 -15.14
C SER A 347 5.22 -34.98 -13.83
N LEU A 348 5.52 -35.83 -12.83
CA LEU A 348 5.88 -35.37 -11.47
C LEU A 348 7.17 -34.54 -11.42
N ALA A 349 8.07 -34.67 -12.40
CA ALA A 349 9.27 -33.84 -12.55
C ALA A 349 8.95 -32.34 -12.76
N SER A 350 7.75 -32.05 -13.28
CA SER A 350 7.25 -30.69 -13.52
C SER A 350 6.45 -30.15 -12.32
N CYS A 351 6.32 -30.91 -11.24
CA CYS A 351 5.64 -30.53 -10.01
C CYS A 351 6.65 -30.24 -8.90
N PRO A 352 6.42 -29.24 -8.04
CA PRO A 352 7.20 -29.09 -6.82
C PRO A 352 6.98 -30.32 -5.91
N PRO A 353 8.00 -30.78 -5.15
CA PRO A 353 7.87 -31.92 -4.24
C PRO A 353 6.70 -31.82 -3.25
N TYR A 354 6.41 -30.63 -2.72
CA TYR A 354 5.33 -30.42 -1.77
C TYR A 354 4.46 -29.21 -2.14
N HIS A 355 3.16 -29.36 -1.92
CA HIS A 355 2.21 -28.26 -1.81
C HIS A 355 1.96 -28.02 -0.31
N THR A 356 2.07 -26.78 0.16
CA THR A 356 1.73 -26.40 1.53
C THR A 356 0.37 -25.72 1.53
N ARG A 357 -0.56 -26.22 2.34
CA ARG A 357 -1.86 -25.57 2.60
C ARG A 357 -1.69 -24.34 3.50
N PRO A 358 -2.67 -23.43 3.56
CA PRO A 358 -2.69 -22.32 4.52
C PRO A 358 -2.52 -22.76 5.99
N ASP A 359 -3.11 -23.90 6.36
CA ASP A 359 -2.99 -24.53 7.69
C ASP A 359 -1.59 -25.13 8.01
N GLY A 360 -0.61 -24.97 7.11
CA GLY A 360 0.75 -25.53 7.23
C GLY A 360 0.88 -27.00 6.79
N THR A 361 -0.21 -27.69 6.47
CA THR A 361 -0.18 -29.10 6.05
C THR A 361 0.53 -29.25 4.71
N ARG A 362 1.60 -30.04 4.69
CA ARG A 362 2.38 -30.34 3.49
C ARG A 362 1.89 -31.62 2.81
N ILE A 363 1.34 -31.48 1.62
CA ILE A 363 0.93 -32.58 0.74
C ILE A 363 2.08 -32.90 -0.21
N HIS A 364 2.56 -34.14 -0.21
CA HIS A 364 3.59 -34.60 -1.14
C HIS A 364 3.00 -34.89 -2.54
N ARG A 365 3.74 -34.58 -3.60
CA ARG A 365 3.31 -34.75 -5.01
C ARG A 365 3.01 -36.20 -5.45
N SER A 366 3.31 -37.21 -4.63
CA SER A 366 2.86 -38.59 -4.87
C SER A 366 1.42 -38.85 -4.43
N ASP A 367 0.82 -37.99 -3.59
CA ASP A 367 -0.58 -38.09 -3.18
C ASP A 367 -1.48 -37.63 -4.33
N LYS A 368 -1.81 -38.59 -5.20
CA LYS A 368 -2.67 -38.37 -6.37
C LYS A 368 -4.10 -37.94 -6.05
N ARG A 369 -4.53 -38.01 -4.78
CA ARG A 369 -5.88 -37.63 -4.34
C ARG A 369 -5.94 -36.21 -3.81
N ASN A 370 -4.91 -35.77 -3.08
CA ASN A 370 -4.92 -34.50 -2.36
C ASN A 370 -4.00 -33.42 -2.96
N PHE A 371 -3.01 -33.76 -3.81
CA PHE A 371 -2.10 -32.78 -4.40
C PHE A 371 -2.79 -32.00 -5.55
N PRO A 372 -2.78 -30.65 -5.54
CA PRO A 372 -3.52 -29.85 -6.52
C PRO A 372 -2.71 -29.64 -7.82
N TYR A 373 -2.52 -30.70 -8.60
CA TYR A 373 -1.74 -30.69 -9.86
C TYR A 373 -2.08 -29.52 -10.79
N ALA A 374 -3.37 -29.30 -11.05
CA ALA A 374 -3.87 -28.26 -11.95
C ALA A 374 -3.53 -26.81 -11.51
N ALA A 375 -3.12 -26.62 -10.25
CA ALA A 375 -2.72 -25.34 -9.70
C ALA A 375 -1.29 -24.92 -10.07
N TYR A 376 -0.46 -25.86 -10.54
CA TYR A 376 0.91 -25.64 -10.96
C TYR A 376 1.03 -25.77 -12.49
N HIS A 377 1.73 -24.85 -13.16
CA HIS A 377 2.12 -25.04 -14.55
C HIS A 377 3.38 -25.91 -14.63
N TYR A 378 4.46 -25.47 -13.98
CA TYR A 378 5.80 -26.02 -14.11
C TYR A 378 6.66 -25.69 -12.88
N TYR A 379 7.57 -26.58 -12.51
CA TYR A 379 8.61 -26.37 -11.51
C TYR A 379 9.96 -26.80 -12.08
N CYS A 380 11.01 -26.03 -11.82
CA CYS A 380 12.39 -26.45 -12.05
C CYS A 380 13.32 -25.99 -10.94
N SER A 381 14.32 -26.85 -10.67
CA SER A 381 15.28 -26.73 -9.58
C SER A 381 16.59 -26.06 -10.01
N PRO A 382 17.34 -25.45 -9.07
CA PRO A 382 18.56 -24.73 -9.41
C PRO A 382 19.71 -25.70 -9.68
N GLY A 383 20.43 -25.47 -10.78
CA GLY A 383 21.53 -26.34 -11.23
C GLY A 383 22.82 -26.30 -10.40
N ASN A 384 22.74 -25.89 -9.14
CA ASN A 384 23.74 -26.04 -8.08
C ASN A 384 23.18 -26.68 -6.79
N ALA A 385 21.94 -27.19 -6.82
CA ALA A 385 21.36 -28.03 -5.77
C ALA A 385 22.10 -29.38 -5.66
N LYS A 386 22.02 -30.01 -4.48
CA LYS A 386 22.79 -31.23 -4.15
C LYS A 386 21.94 -32.41 -3.66
N HIS A 387 20.73 -32.12 -3.17
CA HIS A 387 19.88 -33.07 -2.44
C HIS A 387 18.45 -33.03 -2.98
N LEU A 388 18.31 -33.01 -4.30
CA LEU A 388 17.01 -32.97 -4.98
C LEU A 388 16.29 -34.33 -4.87
N GLU A 389 14.97 -34.25 -4.76
CA GLU A 389 14.09 -35.41 -4.70
C GLU A 389 13.69 -35.83 -6.12
N GLU A 390 14.08 -37.04 -6.55
CA GLU A 390 13.71 -37.58 -7.85
C GLU A 390 12.20 -37.87 -7.94
N PRO A 391 11.52 -37.60 -9.07
CA PRO A 391 12.06 -37.02 -10.29
C PRO A 391 12.07 -35.48 -10.26
N TYR A 392 13.04 -34.82 -10.89
CA TYR A 392 13.06 -33.34 -11.00
C TYR A 392 13.50 -32.86 -12.39
N ASN A 393 13.18 -31.60 -12.70
CA ASN A 393 13.79 -30.85 -13.81
C ASN A 393 14.77 -29.80 -13.26
N TYR A 394 15.84 -29.50 -14.00
CA TYR A 394 16.66 -28.30 -13.78
C TYR A 394 16.14 -27.15 -14.64
N CYS A 395 16.25 -25.91 -14.15
CA CYS A 395 15.97 -24.73 -14.98
C CYS A 395 17.00 -24.57 -16.12
N ASP A 396 16.65 -23.78 -17.14
CA ASP A 396 17.62 -23.48 -18.20
C ASP A 396 18.82 -22.74 -17.58
N PRO A 397 20.05 -23.26 -17.74
CA PRO A 397 21.20 -22.73 -17.00
C PRO A 397 21.80 -21.46 -17.65
N TYR A 398 21.21 -20.98 -18.75
CA TYR A 398 21.70 -19.84 -19.54
C TYR A 398 20.77 -18.62 -19.52
N SER A 399 19.55 -18.70 -18.98
CA SER A 399 18.60 -17.58 -18.89
C SER A 399 19.02 -16.47 -17.91
N ASN A 400 20.06 -16.72 -17.10
CA ASN A 400 20.65 -15.76 -16.17
C ASN A 400 22.16 -15.96 -15.99
N PRO A 401 22.90 -14.96 -15.45
CA PRO A 401 24.31 -15.10 -15.10
C PRO A 401 24.58 -16.14 -13.99
N GLN A 402 23.59 -16.42 -13.14
CA GLN A 402 23.66 -17.27 -11.94
C GLN A 402 22.51 -18.30 -11.94
N PRO A 403 22.61 -19.42 -11.20
CA PRO A 403 21.56 -20.45 -11.16
C PRO A 403 20.16 -19.87 -10.83
N GLN A 404 19.13 -20.49 -11.41
CA GLN A 404 17.72 -20.13 -11.22
C GLN A 404 16.91 -21.29 -10.66
N GLU A 405 15.94 -21.00 -9.80
CA GLU A 405 14.79 -21.86 -9.49
C GLU A 405 13.51 -21.15 -9.94
N ILE A 406 12.58 -21.86 -10.58
CA ILE A 406 11.35 -21.26 -11.12
C ILE A 406 10.15 -22.13 -10.72
N LEU A 407 9.09 -21.49 -10.24
CA LEU A 407 7.83 -22.13 -9.87
C LEU A 407 6.63 -21.40 -10.49
N GLN A 408 6.14 -21.94 -11.59
CA GLN A 408 5.01 -21.42 -12.37
C GLN A 408 3.68 -22.03 -11.89
N ILE A 409 2.67 -21.21 -11.67
CA ILE A 409 1.33 -21.55 -11.15
C ILE A 409 0.21 -21.09 -12.09
N LEU A 410 -0.99 -21.65 -11.89
CA LEU A 410 -2.19 -21.44 -12.71
C LEU A 410 -3.44 -21.16 -11.86
N PRO A 411 -4.46 -20.48 -12.42
CA PRO A 411 -5.74 -20.24 -11.77
C PRO A 411 -6.38 -21.50 -11.16
N HIS A 412 -6.55 -21.52 -9.83
CA HIS A 412 -7.05 -22.69 -9.10
C HIS A 412 -7.56 -22.31 -7.69
N PRO A 413 -8.62 -22.95 -7.15
CA PRO A 413 -9.21 -22.57 -5.86
C PRO A 413 -8.26 -22.61 -4.65
N VAL A 414 -7.19 -23.43 -4.68
CA VAL A 414 -6.17 -23.47 -3.62
C VAL A 414 -5.34 -22.19 -3.50
N TRP A 415 -5.48 -21.26 -4.46
CA TRP A 415 -4.89 -19.93 -4.39
C TRP A 415 -5.90 -18.84 -3.96
N GLY A 416 -7.18 -19.18 -3.74
CA GLY A 416 -8.22 -18.23 -3.35
C GLY A 416 -8.07 -17.65 -1.94
N THR A 417 -7.47 -18.41 -1.01
CA THR A 417 -7.02 -17.92 0.32
C THR A 417 -5.84 -16.95 0.24
N TYR A 418 -5.32 -16.79 -0.97
CA TYR A 418 -4.31 -15.83 -1.37
C TYR A 418 -4.88 -14.88 -2.45
N GLY A 419 -6.21 -14.76 -2.59
CA GLY A 419 -6.94 -13.91 -3.55
C GLY A 419 -6.59 -14.03 -5.04
N TYR A 420 -5.69 -14.96 -5.39
CA TYR A 420 -5.33 -15.31 -6.75
C TYR A 420 -6.50 -15.92 -7.52
N PRO A 421 -6.48 -15.85 -8.86
CA PRO A 421 -7.47 -16.44 -9.72
C PRO A 421 -7.84 -17.86 -9.29
N ILE A 422 -9.12 -18.07 -9.03
CA ILE A 422 -9.65 -19.37 -8.64
C ILE A 422 -10.12 -20.16 -9.86
N ARG A 423 -10.31 -19.50 -11.02
CA ARG A 423 -10.81 -20.12 -12.26
C ARG A 423 -10.06 -19.60 -13.50
N LYS A 424 -9.92 -20.45 -14.53
CA LYS A 424 -9.36 -20.04 -15.83
C LYS A 424 -10.21 -18.95 -16.49
N GLY A 425 -9.55 -17.96 -17.11
CA GLY A 425 -10.21 -16.87 -17.85
C GLY A 425 -10.70 -15.73 -16.96
N GLU A 426 -10.65 -15.91 -15.65
CA GLU A 426 -10.80 -14.85 -14.68
C GLU A 426 -9.70 -13.80 -14.91
N GLY A 427 -10.07 -12.51 -14.90
CA GLY A 427 -9.18 -11.36 -15.09
C GLY A 427 -8.51 -11.31 -16.47
N TRP A 428 -9.14 -11.94 -17.47
CA TRP A 428 -8.65 -12.00 -18.85
C TRP A 428 -9.31 -10.92 -19.73
N ILE A 429 -9.31 -11.14 -21.05
CA ILE A 429 -9.87 -10.23 -22.06
C ILE A 429 -11.36 -9.98 -21.79
N GLY A 430 -11.72 -8.71 -21.56
CA GLY A 430 -13.10 -8.30 -21.33
C GLY A 430 -13.64 -8.55 -19.92
N ASP A 431 -12.79 -8.99 -18.97
CA ASP A 431 -13.14 -9.21 -17.56
C ASP A 431 -12.39 -8.23 -16.64
N PRO A 432 -12.79 -6.95 -16.60
CA PRO A 432 -12.32 -5.98 -15.61
C PRO A 432 -12.50 -6.47 -14.18
N ARG A 433 -11.36 -6.86 -13.55
CA ARG A 433 -11.22 -7.38 -12.18
C ARG A 433 -10.22 -6.60 -11.37
N THR A 434 -10.40 -6.61 -10.06
CA THR A 434 -9.44 -6.15 -9.06
C THR A 434 -8.82 -7.39 -8.37
N TRP A 435 -7.63 -7.81 -8.87
CA TRP A 435 -6.78 -8.92 -8.37
C TRP A 435 -5.93 -8.60 -7.14
N GLU A 436 -6.21 -9.30 -6.05
CA GLU A 436 -5.53 -9.20 -4.76
C GLU A 436 -4.76 -10.49 -4.57
N LEU A 437 -3.45 -10.52 -4.80
CA LEU A 437 -2.69 -11.76 -4.72
C LEU A 437 -1.86 -11.79 -3.43
N ASP A 438 -2.11 -12.68 -2.49
CA ASP A 438 -1.21 -12.96 -1.35
C ASP A 438 0.03 -13.70 -1.82
N VAL A 439 0.86 -12.98 -2.57
CA VAL A 439 2.09 -13.50 -3.14
C VAL A 439 3.10 -13.78 -2.04
N GLY A 440 2.85 -13.39 -0.78
CA GLY A 440 3.70 -13.58 0.37
C GLY A 440 3.55 -14.86 1.13
N ARG A 441 2.35 -15.09 1.66
CA ARG A 441 2.01 -16.39 2.23
C ARG A 441 1.98 -17.40 1.12
N LEU A 442 1.67 -17.02 -0.12
CA LEU A 442 1.95 -17.91 -1.25
C LEU A 442 3.46 -18.10 -1.44
N SER A 443 4.30 -17.07 -1.56
CA SER A 443 5.77 -17.23 -1.72
C SER A 443 6.48 -17.85 -0.53
N GLN A 444 5.82 -17.98 0.63
CA GLN A 444 6.25 -18.79 1.77
C GLN A 444 5.73 -20.24 1.69
N ALA A 445 4.45 -20.44 1.40
CA ALA A 445 3.81 -21.77 1.28
C ALA A 445 4.32 -22.55 0.05
N LEU A 446 4.67 -21.83 -1.02
CA LEU A 446 5.33 -22.36 -2.19
C LEU A 446 6.69 -22.98 -1.83
N TYR A 447 6.97 -24.08 -2.50
CA TYR A 447 8.22 -24.81 -2.34
C TYR A 447 9.36 -24.10 -3.06
N PHE A 448 10.44 -23.82 -2.35
CA PHE A 448 11.74 -23.48 -2.92
C PHE A 448 12.80 -24.37 -2.27
N TYR A 449 13.75 -24.84 -3.08
CA TYR A 449 14.80 -25.75 -2.67
C TYR A 449 15.76 -25.09 -1.67
N GLN A 450 16.07 -25.85 -0.62
CA GLN A 450 17.10 -25.51 0.37
C GLN A 450 17.83 -26.81 0.78
N ASP A 451 19.14 -26.74 1.02
CA ASP A 451 19.95 -27.89 1.42
C ASP A 451 19.50 -28.42 2.80
N PRO A 452 19.30 -29.74 2.98
CA PRO A 452 18.84 -30.31 4.26
C PRO A 452 19.72 -29.96 5.45
N GLY A 453 19.09 -29.73 6.60
CA GLY A 453 19.78 -29.39 7.86
C GLY A 453 20.26 -27.94 7.96
N THR A 454 19.90 -27.06 7.01
CA THR A 454 20.24 -25.63 7.06
C THR A 454 19.09 -24.78 7.63
N VAL A 455 19.42 -23.59 8.15
CA VAL A 455 18.47 -22.70 8.85
C VAL A 455 17.42 -22.16 7.88
N PRO A 456 16.10 -22.24 8.16
CA PRO A 456 15.06 -21.73 7.27
C PRO A 456 15.30 -20.27 6.84
N VAL A 457 15.33 -20.04 5.53
CA VAL A 457 15.67 -18.74 4.97
C VAL A 457 14.50 -17.75 5.04
N THR A 458 14.77 -16.55 5.55
CA THR A 458 13.88 -15.39 5.38
C THR A 458 13.94 -14.97 3.91
N ARG A 459 12.83 -15.12 3.18
CA ARG A 459 12.78 -14.94 1.72
C ARG A 459 12.63 -13.47 1.38
N TYR A 460 13.62 -12.89 0.69
CA TYR A 460 13.59 -11.49 0.22
C TYR A 460 13.50 -11.41 -1.31
N TRP A 461 12.77 -10.41 -1.82
CA TRP A 461 12.30 -10.36 -3.20
C TRP A 461 12.51 -8.99 -3.85
N PRO A 462 13.74 -8.66 -4.27
CA PRO A 462 14.09 -7.32 -4.75
C PRO A 462 13.58 -6.98 -6.16
N SER A 463 12.92 -7.88 -6.88
CA SER A 463 12.32 -7.64 -8.20
C SER A 463 10.92 -8.19 -8.24
N ILE A 464 9.99 -7.50 -8.92
CA ILE A 464 8.66 -8.02 -9.20
C ILE A 464 8.12 -7.29 -10.46
N ASP A 465 7.46 -8.07 -11.31
CA ASP A 465 7.55 -7.98 -12.77
C ASP A 465 6.25 -8.40 -13.50
N LEU A 466 5.56 -7.50 -14.24
CA LEU A 466 4.45 -7.93 -15.13
C LEU A 466 4.77 -7.64 -16.57
N GLY A 467 4.58 -8.66 -17.40
CA GLY A 467 4.18 -8.45 -18.77
C GLY A 467 3.51 -9.66 -19.36
N THR A 468 3.62 -9.75 -20.68
CA THR A 468 3.64 -11.06 -21.31
C THR A 468 5.02 -11.36 -21.88
N GLU A 469 5.40 -12.62 -21.67
CA GLU A 469 6.31 -13.33 -22.53
C GLU A 469 5.50 -14.02 -23.64
N ILE A 470 5.72 -13.62 -24.89
CA ILE A 470 5.14 -14.31 -26.05
C ILE A 470 6.16 -15.36 -26.48
N TYR A 471 5.93 -16.63 -26.15
CA TYR A 471 6.91 -17.69 -26.35
C TYR A 471 6.80 -18.33 -27.74
N ILE A 472 7.87 -18.23 -28.55
CA ILE A 472 8.04 -18.84 -29.89
C ILE A 472 6.75 -18.80 -30.74
N SER A 473 6.28 -17.59 -31.04
CA SER A 473 5.07 -17.33 -31.82
C SER A 473 5.19 -16.01 -32.59
N SER A 474 5.20 -16.06 -33.93
CA SER A 474 5.46 -14.89 -34.80
C SER A 474 4.19 -14.09 -35.15
N ASN A 475 4.31 -12.76 -35.30
CA ASN A 475 3.20 -11.85 -35.61
C ASN A 475 2.05 -11.87 -34.60
N GLN A 476 2.31 -12.35 -33.39
CA GLN A 476 1.39 -12.14 -32.27
C GLN A 476 1.42 -10.66 -31.89
N TYR A 477 0.31 -10.24 -31.30
CA TYR A 477 0.11 -8.87 -30.85
C TYR A 477 -0.59 -8.97 -29.50
N ALA A 478 0.17 -8.73 -28.44
CA ALA A 478 -0.39 -8.41 -27.15
C ALA A 478 -0.58 -6.90 -27.09
N GLU A 479 -1.83 -6.48 -26.94
CA GLU A 479 -2.14 -5.14 -26.48
C GLU A 479 -2.78 -5.34 -25.13
N TRP A 480 -2.08 -4.84 -24.12
CA TRP A 480 -2.65 -4.77 -22.81
C TRP A 480 -2.45 -3.36 -22.32
N SER A 481 -3.43 -2.92 -21.59
CA SER A 481 -3.15 -2.05 -20.48
C SER A 481 -3.61 -2.83 -19.25
N LEU A 482 -3.79 -2.33 -18.02
CA LEU A 482 -3.47 -1.04 -17.46
C LEU A 482 -4.68 0.03 -17.66
N ILE A 483 -5.22 0.91 -16.76
CA ILE A 483 -5.28 2.43 -16.42
C ILE A 483 -4.58 3.38 -15.23
N THR A 484 -3.77 3.33 -14.02
CA THR A 484 -2.75 2.67 -12.96
C THR A 484 -2.94 2.30 -11.37
N LYS A 485 -2.85 1.06 -10.76
CA LYS A 485 -3.05 0.75 -9.26
C LYS A 485 -2.17 -0.18 -8.28
N ALA A 486 -0.85 -0.42 -8.31
CA ALA A 486 -0.02 -1.37 -7.48
C ALA A 486 1.17 -1.10 -6.44
N THR A 487 1.16 -1.58 -5.16
CA THR A 487 2.15 -1.40 -3.99
C THR A 487 3.15 -2.55 -3.67
N ILE A 488 4.04 -2.58 -2.61
CA ILE A 488 4.87 -3.66 -1.92
C ILE A 488 5.35 -3.21 -0.48
N ASP A 489 5.68 -4.11 0.52
CA ASP A 489 6.02 -3.94 2.00
C ASP A 489 7.28 -4.80 2.68
N MET A 490 7.69 -4.80 4.03
CA MET A 490 8.90 -5.52 4.75
C MET A 490 8.90 -6.37 6.19
N ALA A 491 9.32 -6.04 7.47
CA ALA A 491 8.73 -6.45 8.86
C ALA A 491 9.52 -6.22 10.25
N THR A 492 8.96 -5.83 11.46
CA THR A 492 9.49 -6.06 12.94
C THR A 492 8.64 -5.59 14.23
N SER A 493 9.15 -4.84 15.30
CA SER A 493 8.52 -4.51 16.68
C SER A 493 9.30 -3.70 17.83
N THR A 494 8.72 -3.23 18.99
CA THR A 494 9.47 -2.66 20.21
C THR A 494 8.79 -2.49 21.65
N CYS A 495 9.57 -2.31 22.78
CA CYS A 495 9.16 -2.00 24.22
C CYS A 495 10.35 -1.62 25.19
N GLN A 496 10.17 -0.95 26.38
CA GLN A 496 11.24 -0.69 27.41
C GLN A 496 10.79 -0.49 28.91
N ARG A 497 11.70 -0.24 29.88
CA ARG A 497 11.52 -0.29 31.38
C ARG A 497 12.12 0.90 32.18
N THR A 498 11.70 1.09 33.45
CA THR A 498 12.47 1.75 34.54
C THR A 498 12.20 1.05 35.91
N ILE A 499 12.98 1.31 36.97
CA ILE A 499 13.04 0.55 38.24
C ILE A 499 12.89 1.48 39.46
N MET A 500 12.18 1.02 40.52
CA MET A 500 12.43 1.45 41.91
C MET A 500 12.06 0.32 42.91
N GLU A 501 12.62 0.37 44.12
CA GLU A 501 12.65 -0.75 45.09
C GLU A 501 11.68 -0.57 46.27
N THR A 502 11.21 -1.69 46.86
CA THR A 502 11.26 -1.99 48.33
C THR A 502 10.64 -3.38 48.64
N SER A 503 10.76 -3.87 49.89
CA SER A 503 10.78 -5.32 50.20
C SER A 503 9.77 -5.81 51.29
N THR A 504 9.71 -7.14 51.45
CA THR A 504 9.44 -7.95 52.68
C THR A 504 8.02 -8.18 53.29
N MET A 505 7.51 -9.40 53.05
CA MET A 505 7.04 -10.42 54.02
C MET A 505 6.04 -10.10 55.18
N VAL A 506 4.76 -10.48 55.01
CA VAL A 506 3.76 -10.93 56.04
C VAL A 506 2.72 -11.85 55.35
N THR A 507 2.00 -12.92 55.79
CA THR A 507 1.58 -13.69 57.01
C THR A 507 0.35 -13.23 57.81
N LEU A 508 -0.59 -14.11 58.23
CA LEU A 508 -1.16 -15.38 57.68
C LEU A 508 -2.61 -15.52 58.26
N PHE A 509 -3.47 -16.34 57.65
CA PHE A 509 -4.77 -16.81 58.18
C PHE A 509 -4.64 -17.54 59.56
N PRO A 510 -5.72 -17.78 60.37
CA PRO A 510 -7.09 -18.08 59.92
C PRO A 510 -8.32 -17.69 60.83
N TRP A 511 -9.53 -17.95 60.29
CA TRP A 511 -10.81 -18.26 61.01
C TRP A 511 -11.55 -17.13 61.79
N ARG A 512 -12.90 -17.14 61.94
CA ARG A 512 -14.01 -17.83 61.21
C ARG A 512 -15.37 -17.17 61.52
N PHE A 513 -16.28 -17.24 60.54
CA PHE A 513 -17.76 -17.20 60.65
C PHE A 513 -18.52 -15.93 61.13
N SER A 514 -19.68 -15.75 60.45
CA SER A 514 -20.94 -15.15 60.93
C SER A 514 -21.08 -13.63 61.10
N PHE A 515 -22.14 -12.97 60.59
CA PHE A 515 -23.04 -13.29 59.46
C PHE A 515 -23.91 -12.05 59.13
N PHE A 516 -24.42 -11.96 57.89
CA PHE A 516 -25.71 -11.35 57.51
C PHE A 516 -26.07 -9.86 57.72
N LEU A 517 -25.30 -8.99 58.39
CA LEU A 517 -25.69 -7.56 58.54
C LEU A 517 -24.95 -6.51 57.69
N VAL A 518 -23.77 -6.83 57.11
CA VAL A 518 -22.99 -5.83 56.33
C VAL A 518 -23.46 -5.71 54.88
N SER A 519 -24.12 -6.75 54.35
CA SER A 519 -24.54 -6.87 52.94
C SER A 519 -25.58 -5.85 52.47
N LEU A 520 -26.23 -5.12 53.38
CA LEU A 520 -27.27 -4.13 53.05
C LEU A 520 -26.79 -2.67 53.07
N LEU A 521 -25.62 -2.37 53.67
CA LEU A 521 -25.03 -1.03 53.61
C LEU A 521 -24.01 -0.86 52.49
N PHE A 522 -23.36 -1.95 52.05
CA PHE A 522 -22.60 -1.95 50.79
C PHE A 522 -23.47 -1.80 49.53
N ALA A 523 -24.80 -1.89 49.65
CA ALA A 523 -25.74 -1.61 48.56
C ALA A 523 -25.98 -0.09 48.32
N ALA A 524 -25.51 0.79 49.21
CA ALA A 524 -25.78 2.24 49.17
C ALA A 524 -24.50 3.10 49.17
N SER A 525 -23.33 2.52 48.87
CA SER A 525 -22.06 3.25 48.81
C SER A 525 -21.12 2.76 47.71
N PHE A 526 -21.69 2.29 46.59
CA PHE A 526 -21.06 2.49 45.28
C PHE A 526 -21.18 3.96 44.90
N VAL A 527 -20.47 4.82 45.64
CA VAL A 527 -20.04 6.10 45.09
C VAL A 527 -19.22 5.72 43.87
N SER A 528 -19.66 6.14 42.68
CA SER A 528 -18.87 5.99 41.47
C SER A 528 -17.49 6.56 41.77
N ALA A 529 -16.47 5.71 41.75
CA ALA A 529 -15.09 6.15 41.67
C ALA A 529 -14.96 6.75 40.27
N ASN A 530 -15.37 8.02 40.16
CA ASN A 530 -15.61 8.68 38.90
C ASN A 530 -14.27 8.72 38.17
N GLU A 531 -14.08 7.78 37.24
CA GLU A 531 -12.82 7.57 36.54
C GLU A 531 -12.41 8.92 35.97
N GLN A 532 -11.31 9.47 36.47
CA GLN A 532 -10.89 10.78 36.05
C GLN A 532 -10.34 10.61 34.64
N TYR A 533 -11.14 10.93 33.63
CA TYR A 533 -10.70 10.91 32.25
C TYR A 533 -9.86 12.16 31.98
N ILE A 534 -8.74 12.00 31.27
CA ILE A 534 -7.94 13.09 30.71
C ILE A 534 -7.94 12.98 29.19
N SER A 535 -7.79 14.12 28.51
CA SER A 535 -7.65 14.13 27.06
C SER A 535 -6.26 13.70 26.61
N VAL A 536 -6.18 12.91 25.54
CA VAL A 536 -4.93 12.58 24.84
C VAL A 536 -4.65 13.48 23.64
N VAL A 537 -5.62 14.29 23.21
CA VAL A 537 -5.41 15.27 22.14
C VAL A 537 -4.74 16.54 22.66
N GLY A 538 -4.02 17.24 21.77
CA GLY A 538 -3.40 18.53 22.06
C GLY A 538 -4.37 19.72 22.13
N ASP A 539 -5.57 19.57 21.54
CA ASP A 539 -6.62 20.58 21.47
C ASP A 539 -7.96 19.97 21.96
N PRO A 540 -8.14 19.73 23.27
CA PRO A 540 -9.30 19.01 23.81
C PRO A 540 -10.61 19.72 23.48
N GLY A 541 -11.54 19.00 22.83
CA GLY A 541 -12.82 19.55 22.41
C GLY A 541 -12.72 20.63 21.33
N MET A 542 -11.58 20.75 20.62
CA MET A 542 -11.33 21.79 19.60
C MET A 542 -11.53 23.22 20.13
N GLN A 543 -11.14 23.50 21.38
CA GLN A 543 -11.45 24.77 22.06
C GLN A 543 -10.38 25.87 21.89
N ARG A 544 -9.19 25.54 21.37
CA ARG A 544 -8.07 26.49 21.24
C ARG A 544 -8.25 27.49 20.09
N ASP A 545 -8.18 28.78 20.37
CA ASP A 545 -8.31 29.85 19.34
C ASP A 545 -7.18 29.85 18.28
N GLY A 546 -5.96 29.44 18.64
CA GLY A 546 -4.86 29.27 17.68
C GLY A 546 -4.88 27.88 17.03
N LEU A 547 -5.53 27.75 15.87
CA LEU A 547 -5.77 26.45 15.23
C LEU A 547 -4.48 25.78 14.70
N ARG A 548 -4.56 24.46 14.57
CA ARG A 548 -3.65 23.64 13.79
C ARG A 548 -4.44 22.63 12.96
N VAL A 549 -4.54 22.86 11.65
CA VAL A 549 -5.18 21.93 10.72
C VAL A 549 -4.26 21.66 9.53
N ALA A 550 -4.07 20.39 9.20
CA ALA A 550 -3.51 19.96 7.93
C ALA A 550 -4.62 19.35 7.08
N ILE A 551 -4.48 19.50 5.77
CA ILE A 551 -5.23 18.71 4.79
C ILE A 551 -4.29 17.74 4.10
N GLU A 552 -4.78 16.53 3.91
CA GLU A 552 -4.16 15.52 3.08
C GLU A 552 -5.15 15.07 2.01
N ALA A 553 -4.74 15.13 0.75
CA ALA A 553 -5.57 14.68 -0.35
C ALA A 553 -5.04 13.42 -1.00
N TRP A 554 -5.18 12.35 -0.24
CA TRP A 554 -4.93 11.00 -0.69
C TRP A 554 -5.95 10.57 -1.72
N ASN A 555 -5.63 9.46 -2.35
CA ASN A 555 -6.51 8.72 -3.21
C ASN A 555 -6.51 7.29 -2.68
N GLN A 556 -7.52 6.54 -3.08
CA GLN A 556 -7.74 5.15 -2.71
C GLN A 556 -6.41 4.39 -2.65
N CYS A 557 -6.21 3.60 -1.59
CA CYS A 557 -4.93 3.13 -1.02
C CYS A 557 -4.11 4.10 -0.12
N ASN A 558 -4.65 5.26 0.30
CA ASN A 558 -3.98 6.30 1.12
C ASN A 558 -2.71 6.88 0.50
N GLU A 559 -2.65 6.94 -0.83
CA GLU A 559 -1.44 7.38 -1.52
C GLU A 559 -1.82 8.49 -2.52
N VAL A 560 -0.93 9.44 -2.79
CA VAL A 560 -1.35 10.83 -3.07
C VAL A 560 -1.22 11.13 -4.52
N GLY A 561 -2.16 11.84 -5.13
CA GLY A 561 -2.13 12.06 -6.58
C GLY A 561 -0.91 12.80 -7.10
N PHE A 562 -0.74 12.77 -8.44
CA PHE A 562 0.21 13.64 -9.13
C PHE A 562 0.05 15.03 -8.55
N GLU A 563 1.15 15.65 -8.10
CA GLU A 563 1.19 17.05 -7.67
C GLU A 563 0.29 17.85 -8.60
N ALA A 564 -0.86 18.32 -8.08
CA ALA A 564 -1.78 19.03 -8.95
C ALA A 564 -1.02 20.26 -9.45
N PRO A 565 -1.05 20.54 -10.76
CA PRO A 565 -0.24 21.63 -11.31
C PRO A 565 -0.61 22.91 -10.57
N TYR A 566 0.39 23.76 -10.34
CA TYR A 566 0.31 25.01 -9.58
C TYR A 566 0.23 24.85 -8.04
N MET A 567 0.07 23.62 -7.51
CA MET A 567 -0.06 23.36 -6.05
C MET A 567 1.21 22.81 -5.41
N GLY A 568 1.91 21.88 -6.08
CA GLY A 568 2.99 21.12 -5.44
C GLY A 568 2.44 19.92 -4.68
N SER A 569 2.96 19.63 -3.49
CA SER A 569 2.57 18.41 -2.75
C SER A 569 1.23 18.54 -1.99
N PRO A 570 0.44 17.47 -1.94
CA PRO A 570 -0.94 17.36 -1.39
C PRO A 570 -1.15 17.70 0.08
N ARG A 571 -0.06 17.91 0.83
CA ARG A 571 -0.11 18.25 2.24
C ARG A 571 -0.05 19.75 2.31
N GLU A 572 -1.12 20.38 2.76
CA GLU A 572 -1.16 21.81 3.07
C GLU A 572 -1.57 21.94 4.54
N ALA A 573 -1.20 23.04 5.19
CA ALA A 573 -1.57 23.30 6.57
C ALA A 573 -1.91 24.76 6.80
N ASP A 574 -2.90 24.97 7.68
CA ASP A 574 -3.18 26.24 8.34
C ASP A 574 -2.83 26.10 9.81
N CYS A 575 -1.84 26.86 10.25
CA CYS A 575 -1.24 26.74 11.58
C CYS A 575 -0.85 28.14 12.06
N PHE A 576 -1.68 28.73 12.93
CA PHE A 576 -1.47 30.08 13.44
C PHE A 576 -1.69 30.16 14.95
N ASP A 577 -1.05 31.13 15.58
CA ASP A 577 -1.44 31.58 16.91
C ASP A 577 -1.94 33.02 16.82
N LEU A 578 -2.79 33.47 17.74
CA LEU A 578 -3.20 34.86 17.79
C LEU A 578 -2.12 35.70 18.48
N ASP A 579 -1.99 36.96 18.05
CA ASP A 579 -1.24 37.99 18.76
C ASP A 579 -2.12 38.77 19.75
N ASP A 580 -1.51 39.73 20.46
CA ASP A 580 -2.18 40.61 21.44
C ASP A 580 -3.31 41.47 20.82
N SER A 581 -3.41 41.54 19.48
CA SER A 581 -4.46 42.24 18.74
C SER A 581 -5.55 41.29 18.19
N MET A 582 -5.51 40.00 18.55
CA MET A 582 -6.33 38.92 17.99
C MET A 582 -6.07 38.65 16.50
N THR A 583 -4.92 39.07 15.96
CA THR A 583 -4.56 38.83 14.55
C THR A 583 -3.85 37.47 14.40
N PRO A 584 -4.24 36.62 13.42
CA PRO A 584 -3.55 35.35 13.14
C PRO A 584 -2.09 35.51 12.65
N ILE A 585 -1.12 35.06 13.45
CA ILE A 585 0.28 34.88 13.04
C ILE A 585 0.46 33.48 12.46
N HIS A 586 0.48 33.40 11.13
CA HIS A 586 0.67 32.17 10.36
C HIS A 586 2.12 31.63 10.43
N ARG A 587 2.27 30.36 10.84
CA ARG A 587 3.55 29.61 10.93
C ARG A 587 3.93 28.88 9.63
N VAL A 588 2.95 28.66 8.77
CA VAL A 588 3.06 28.03 7.46
C VAL A 588 2.63 29.07 6.43
N ASP A 589 3.48 29.38 5.46
CA ASP A 589 3.18 30.37 4.42
C ASP A 589 2.85 29.74 3.05
N GLU A 590 2.41 30.57 2.11
CA GLU A 590 2.04 30.17 0.75
C GLU A 590 3.19 29.50 -0.03
N LYS A 591 4.46 29.68 0.38
CA LYS A 591 5.63 28.99 -0.19
C LYS A 591 5.83 27.62 0.44
N ASP A 592 5.50 27.46 1.71
CA ASP A 592 5.47 26.17 2.42
C ASP A 592 4.35 25.28 1.89
N ASN A 593 3.13 25.81 1.79
CA ASN A 593 1.99 25.10 1.18
C ASN A 593 2.23 24.85 -0.31
N LYS A 594 3.02 25.68 -1.02
CA LYS A 594 3.50 25.37 -2.38
C LYS A 594 4.87 24.67 -2.45
N LEU A 595 5.34 24.06 -1.36
CA LEU A 595 6.42 23.08 -1.47
C LEU A 595 5.90 21.88 -2.25
N GLY A 596 6.60 21.64 -3.36
CA GLY A 596 6.54 20.43 -4.17
C GLY A 596 7.95 19.89 -4.42
N VAL A 597 8.04 18.74 -5.09
CA VAL A 597 9.30 18.07 -5.48
C VAL A 597 10.24 19.00 -6.26
N GLU A 598 9.65 20.01 -6.88
CA GLU A 598 10.27 20.97 -7.80
C GLU A 598 10.87 22.22 -7.17
N SER A 599 10.64 22.41 -5.87
CA SER A 599 11.12 23.57 -5.11
C SER A 599 12.63 23.80 -5.28
N THR A 600 13.03 25.07 -5.41
CA THR A 600 14.38 25.43 -5.87
C THR A 600 15.50 25.13 -4.87
N PHE A 601 15.16 24.87 -3.61
CA PHE A 601 16.06 24.69 -2.47
C PHE A 601 17.06 23.54 -2.68
N PHE A 602 16.64 22.46 -3.35
CA PHE A 602 17.49 21.31 -3.60
C PHE A 602 18.29 21.43 -4.90
N GLY A 603 19.59 21.09 -4.83
CA GLY A 603 20.55 21.25 -5.93
C GLY A 603 20.24 20.41 -7.16
N ARG A 604 20.85 20.71 -8.32
CA ARG A 604 20.53 20.06 -9.61
C ARG A 604 20.72 18.54 -9.66
N LEU A 605 21.49 17.96 -8.73
CA LEU A 605 21.65 16.51 -8.58
C LEU A 605 20.70 15.89 -7.53
N TRP A 606 20.00 16.72 -6.75
CA TRP A 606 19.21 16.36 -5.56
C TRP A 606 17.73 16.76 -5.68
N ARG A 607 17.38 17.63 -6.63
CA ARG A 607 15.99 17.87 -7.02
C ARG A 607 15.49 16.75 -7.92
N SER A 608 16.39 16.13 -8.68
CA SER A 608 16.24 14.75 -9.16
C SER A 608 16.43 13.72 -8.03
N MET A 609 16.04 14.12 -6.82
CA MET A 609 15.98 13.37 -5.57
C MET A 609 14.76 13.77 -4.72
N ILE A 610 13.52 13.86 -5.28
CA ILE A 610 12.23 13.75 -4.51
C ILE A 610 11.00 13.17 -5.32
N ARG A 611 10.01 12.44 -4.70
CA ARG A 611 8.81 11.73 -5.34
C ARG A 611 7.52 12.20 -4.65
N THR A 612 6.28 11.98 -5.14
CA THR A 612 5.12 12.59 -4.45
C THR A 612 4.81 12.00 -3.09
N ASN A 613 4.57 10.71 -2.94
CA ASN A 613 4.12 10.18 -1.63
C ASN A 613 5.21 10.25 -0.58
N HIS A 614 6.43 10.01 -1.03
CA HIS A 614 7.64 10.30 -0.29
C HIS A 614 7.78 11.78 0.11
N PHE A 615 7.51 12.70 -0.81
CA PHE A 615 7.54 14.13 -0.52
C PHE A 615 6.26 14.60 0.20
N ALA A 616 5.20 13.81 0.26
CA ALA A 616 3.98 14.05 1.02
C ALA A 616 4.22 13.63 2.48
N ALA A 617 4.80 12.45 2.70
CA ALA A 617 5.37 12.03 3.98
C ALA A 617 6.40 13.07 4.49
N TRP A 618 7.41 13.39 3.67
CA TRP A 618 8.42 14.40 4.02
C TRP A 618 7.82 15.79 4.23
N LYS A 619 6.79 16.20 3.47
CA LYS A 619 6.12 17.50 3.66
C LYS A 619 5.19 17.50 4.87
N GLU A 620 4.54 16.38 5.22
CA GLU A 620 3.85 16.21 6.50
C GLU A 620 4.84 16.32 7.66
N LEU A 621 6.00 15.67 7.58
CA LEU A 621 7.08 15.79 8.55
C LEU A 621 7.63 17.23 8.64
N TYR A 622 7.69 17.95 7.51
CA TYR A 622 8.09 19.36 7.43
C TYR A 622 7.06 20.33 8.02
N LEU A 623 5.80 20.24 7.57
CA LEU A 623 4.68 21.06 8.02
C LEU A 623 4.36 20.76 9.49
N GLY A 624 4.33 19.49 9.87
CA GLY A 624 4.19 19.04 11.26
C GLY A 624 5.27 19.66 12.15
N LYS A 625 6.53 19.71 11.71
CA LYS A 625 7.61 20.40 12.42
C LYS A 625 7.44 21.93 12.50
N LYS A 626 6.74 22.57 11.56
CA LYS A 626 6.39 24.02 11.62
C LYS A 626 5.18 24.30 12.51
N CYS A 627 4.18 23.44 12.44
CA CYS A 627 2.95 23.50 13.22
C CYS A 627 3.16 23.09 14.69
N GLN A 628 4.20 22.30 14.97
CA GLN A 628 4.45 21.64 16.25
C GLN A 628 4.25 22.57 17.47
N VAL A 629 3.36 22.15 18.35
CA VAL A 629 3.17 22.71 19.69
C VAL A 629 3.97 21.85 20.66
N GLN A 630 4.71 22.48 21.57
CA GLN A 630 5.37 21.77 22.67
C GLN A 630 4.36 21.59 23.81
N ASP A 631 4.23 20.37 24.29
CA ASP A 631 3.22 19.93 25.25
C ASP A 631 3.66 18.59 25.87
N GLU A 632 3.08 18.23 27.00
CA GLU A 632 3.38 17.01 27.76
C GLU A 632 2.25 15.96 27.58
N PRO A 633 2.56 14.65 27.58
CA PRO A 633 3.89 14.03 27.64
C PRO A 633 4.61 13.97 26.27
N ALA A 634 4.02 14.56 25.22
CA ALA A 634 4.59 14.59 23.88
C ALA A 634 4.06 15.80 23.07
N PRO A 635 4.90 16.40 22.20
CA PRO A 635 4.51 17.52 21.36
C PRO A 635 3.62 17.07 20.20
N TRP A 636 2.57 17.84 19.92
CA TRP A 636 1.56 17.58 18.87
C TRP A 636 1.67 18.56 17.70
N GLN A 637 0.93 18.29 16.62
CA GLN A 637 1.07 18.98 15.34
C GLN A 637 -0.24 19.60 14.83
N PHE A 638 -1.24 18.80 14.42
CA PHE A 638 -2.49 19.28 13.81
C PHE A 638 -3.62 18.25 13.80
N TRP A 639 -4.86 18.73 13.67
CA TRP A 639 -5.99 17.96 13.15
C TRP A 639 -5.77 17.63 11.67
N MET A 640 -6.22 16.47 11.21
CA MET A 640 -6.10 16.07 9.81
C MET A 640 -7.46 16.05 9.11
N ILE A 641 -7.60 16.82 8.03
CA ILE A 641 -8.66 16.63 7.05
C ILE A 641 -8.16 15.59 6.04
N MET A 642 -8.70 14.37 6.08
CA MET A 642 -8.43 13.37 5.05
C MET A 642 -9.45 13.50 3.92
N LEU A 643 -8.98 13.81 2.73
CA LEU A 643 -9.70 13.52 1.49
C LEU A 643 -9.14 12.24 0.88
N LYS A 644 -10.03 11.38 0.38
CA LYS A 644 -9.68 10.16 -0.36
C LYS A 644 -10.63 10.01 -1.54
N SER A 645 -10.11 9.96 -2.76
CA SER A 645 -10.92 9.61 -3.95
C SER A 645 -10.86 8.12 -4.22
N GLY A 646 -12.02 7.47 -4.33
CA GLY A 646 -12.19 6.10 -4.79
C GLY A 646 -11.88 5.89 -6.27
N ASN A 647 -11.73 7.00 -6.99
CA ASN A 647 -11.24 7.05 -8.36
C ASN A 647 -9.81 6.52 -8.43
N MET A 648 -9.65 5.53 -9.30
CA MET A 648 -8.60 4.53 -9.18
C MET A 648 -8.12 3.96 -10.53
N ASP A 649 -7.48 4.83 -11.33
CA ASP A 649 -6.56 4.56 -12.47
C ASP A 649 -6.05 3.09 -12.44
N THR A 650 -6.14 2.26 -13.51
CA THR A 650 -5.46 0.94 -13.80
C THR A 650 -3.90 0.61 -14.46
N LEU A 651 -2.97 1.01 -15.44
CA LEU A 651 -2.41 2.05 -16.47
C LEU A 651 -0.85 1.92 -16.22
N ALA A 652 -0.26 2.00 -15.03
CA ALA A 652 1.20 1.84 -14.83
C ALA A 652 1.61 1.32 -13.43
N ALA A 653 0.81 0.39 -12.92
CA ALA A 653 0.23 0.38 -11.58
C ALA A 653 1.15 0.77 -10.36
N VAL A 654 0.63 1.57 -9.38
CA VAL A 654 1.13 1.92 -7.99
C VAL A 654 0.45 1.67 -6.58
N CYS A 655 -0.87 1.57 -6.37
CA CYS A 655 -1.44 1.35 -5.02
C CYS A 655 -1.16 -0.02 -4.40
N PRO A 656 -0.46 -0.21 -3.28
CA PRO A 656 -0.18 -2.06 -2.68
C PRO A 656 -1.59 -2.71 -2.60
N ASP A 657 -1.59 -4.03 -2.67
CA ASP A 657 -2.60 -4.83 -1.97
C ASP A 657 -2.12 -4.84 -0.54
N ASN A 658 -2.62 -5.74 0.23
CA ASN A 658 -2.07 -6.09 1.48
C ASN A 658 -0.52 -6.45 1.60
N GLY A 659 0.45 -6.04 0.74
CA GLY A 659 1.91 -6.32 0.95
C GLY A 659 3.03 -6.40 -0.15
N GLU A 660 2.83 -6.48 -1.47
CA GLU A 660 3.72 -7.02 -2.56
C GLU A 660 3.51 -6.30 -3.91
N LYS A 661 4.49 -6.39 -4.85
CA LYS A 661 4.57 -5.49 -6.04
C LYS A 661 3.51 -5.82 -7.00
N THR A 662 3.03 -4.76 -7.62
CA THR A 662 2.06 -4.93 -8.64
C THR A 662 2.25 -4.14 -9.92
N LEU A 663 1.50 -4.41 -10.98
CA LEU A 663 1.60 -5.57 -11.88
C LEU A 663 0.25 -5.89 -12.57
N PRO A 664 -0.52 -4.91 -13.08
CA PRO A 664 -1.71 -5.21 -13.93
C PRO A 664 -2.83 -6.38 -13.65
N PHE A 665 -4.09 -6.11 -13.10
CA PHE A 665 -5.54 -6.61 -13.29
C PHE A 665 -6.67 -5.77 -14.06
N PRO A 666 -7.66 -6.29 -14.82
CA PRO A 666 -8.45 -5.42 -15.76
C PRO A 666 -9.39 -4.30 -15.15
N PRO A 667 -9.76 -3.19 -15.84
CA PRO A 667 -10.28 -1.93 -15.25
C PRO A 667 -11.68 -2.00 -14.60
N GLU A 668 -11.75 -2.38 -13.32
CA GLU A 668 -13.04 -2.65 -12.67
C GLU A 668 -14.07 -1.50 -12.66
N PRO A 669 -15.36 -1.79 -12.91
CA PRO A 669 -16.45 -0.82 -12.80
C PRO A 669 -16.55 -0.12 -11.44
N ARG A 670 -16.22 -0.80 -10.33
CA ARG A 670 -16.28 -0.22 -8.97
C ARG A 670 -15.12 0.73 -8.64
N PHE A 671 -14.23 0.98 -9.60
CA PHE A 671 -13.04 1.81 -9.47
C PHE A 671 -12.91 2.74 -10.67
N PRO A 672 -13.56 3.91 -10.62
CA PRO A 672 -13.75 4.75 -11.78
C PRO A 672 -12.42 5.29 -12.30
N CYS A 673 -12.39 5.53 -13.60
CA CYS A 673 -11.34 6.27 -14.25
C CYS A 673 -11.84 6.99 -15.52
N PHE A 674 -11.68 8.30 -15.54
CA PHE A 674 -12.10 9.20 -16.63
C PHE A 674 -11.04 9.44 -17.72
N GLY A 675 -9.97 8.65 -17.72
CA GLY A 675 -8.97 8.66 -18.78
C GLY A 675 -7.57 8.46 -18.27
N LYS A 676 -6.63 8.58 -19.19
CA LYS A 676 -5.21 8.53 -18.88
C LYS A 676 -4.87 9.59 -17.81
N GLY A 677 -4.73 9.18 -16.54
CA GLY A 677 -4.57 10.00 -15.34
C GLY A 677 -5.87 10.27 -14.58
N CYS A 678 -6.23 9.41 -13.61
CA CYS A 678 -7.44 9.36 -12.79
C CYS A 678 -7.26 8.78 -11.33
N MET A 679 -6.60 9.51 -10.41
CA MET A 679 -6.31 9.24 -8.95
C MET A 679 -5.61 10.46 -8.28
N ASN A 680 -6.20 11.65 -8.39
CA ASN A 680 -5.48 12.90 -8.11
C ASN A 680 -5.63 13.47 -6.71
N MET A 681 -4.65 14.26 -6.28
CA MET A 681 -4.99 15.32 -5.36
C MET A 681 -5.90 16.30 -6.13
N PRO A 682 -7.00 16.77 -5.53
CA PRO A 682 -7.78 17.83 -6.10
C PRO A 682 -6.92 19.09 -6.23
N LEU A 683 -7.42 20.09 -6.93
CA LEU A 683 -6.94 21.44 -6.68
C LEU A 683 -7.50 21.81 -5.30
N ILE A 684 -6.62 21.84 -4.30
CA ILE A 684 -6.90 22.44 -3.01
C ILE A 684 -6.77 23.96 -3.20
N PHE A 685 -7.65 24.70 -2.55
CA PHE A 685 -7.58 26.15 -2.43
C PHE A 685 -7.69 26.50 -0.95
N HIS A 686 -6.68 27.19 -0.45
CA HIS A 686 -6.60 27.63 0.93
C HIS A 686 -7.04 29.08 1.06
N ASN A 687 -8.11 29.32 1.81
CA ASN A 687 -8.36 30.62 2.41
C ASN A 687 -7.72 30.60 3.80
N TYR A 688 -6.57 31.27 3.94
CA TYR A 688 -5.85 31.42 5.21
C TYR A 688 -6.78 31.97 6.29
N THR A 689 -6.70 31.37 7.49
CA THR A 689 -7.57 31.76 8.60
C THR A 689 -7.37 33.22 8.93
N SER A 690 -8.50 33.93 8.99
CA SER A 690 -8.59 35.38 9.09
C SER A 690 -9.62 35.77 10.14
N LEU A 691 -9.38 36.87 10.86
CA LEU A 691 -10.37 37.45 11.73
C LEU A 691 -11.40 38.19 10.89
N GLN A 692 -12.68 37.87 11.08
CA GLN A 692 -13.81 38.43 10.37
C GLN A 692 -14.88 38.87 11.36
N GLN A 693 -15.68 39.86 10.97
CA GLN A 693 -16.82 40.28 11.78
C GLN A 693 -18.00 39.33 11.53
N GLY A 694 -18.42 38.63 12.58
CA GLY A 694 -19.56 37.71 12.56
C GLY A 694 -20.91 38.42 12.68
N ASP A 695 -21.97 37.62 12.67
CA ASP A 695 -23.31 38.12 12.97
C ASP A 695 -23.37 38.75 14.37
N GLN A 696 -24.16 39.81 14.51
CA GLN A 696 -24.20 40.69 15.69
C GLN A 696 -22.88 41.45 15.99
N GLY A 697 -21.85 41.31 15.14
CA GLY A 697 -20.61 42.08 15.22
C GLY A 697 -19.48 41.42 16.02
N THR A 698 -19.59 40.14 16.35
CA THR A 698 -18.60 39.36 17.10
C THR A 698 -17.30 39.13 16.32
N ASN A 699 -16.22 38.79 17.03
CA ASN A 699 -14.92 38.43 16.44
C ASN A 699 -14.90 36.93 16.12
N VAL A 700 -15.05 36.58 14.84
CA VAL A 700 -15.09 35.19 14.37
C VAL A 700 -13.87 34.91 13.50
N LEU A 701 -13.09 33.88 13.83
CA LEU A 701 -12.04 33.37 12.97
C LEU A 701 -12.65 32.47 11.91
N ARG A 702 -12.31 32.69 10.65
CA ARG A 702 -12.77 31.89 9.50
C ARG A 702 -11.62 31.52 8.58
N GLY A 703 -11.53 30.25 8.23
CA GLY A 703 -10.63 29.70 7.22
C GLY A 703 -11.28 28.52 6.49
N SER A 704 -10.69 28.09 5.38
CA SER A 704 -11.22 26.94 4.63
C SER A 704 -10.19 26.30 3.71
N PHE A 705 -10.25 24.98 3.59
CA PHE A 705 -9.76 24.26 2.42
C PHE A 705 -10.96 23.84 1.56
N TYR A 706 -10.98 24.24 0.29
CA TYR A 706 -12.01 23.84 -0.66
C TYR A 706 -11.39 23.45 -1.98
N GLY A 707 -12.11 22.72 -2.82
CA GLY A 707 -11.52 22.25 -4.05
C GLY A 707 -12.38 21.31 -4.87
N THR A 708 -11.78 20.82 -5.95
CA THR A 708 -12.41 19.90 -6.89
C THR A 708 -11.35 18.95 -7.43
N TRP A 709 -11.72 17.71 -7.68
CA TRP A 709 -10.87 16.82 -8.47
C TRP A 709 -11.05 17.06 -9.98
N ASP A 710 -12.20 17.60 -10.41
CA ASP A 710 -12.57 17.97 -11.78
C ASP A 710 -12.02 19.35 -12.22
N TRP A 711 -10.70 19.56 -12.16
CA TRP A 711 -10.11 20.89 -12.45
C TRP A 711 -9.89 21.25 -13.94
N ASP A 712 -10.76 20.73 -14.80
CA ASP A 712 -11.22 21.38 -16.02
C ASP A 712 -12.43 22.31 -15.78
N ALA A 713 -13.12 22.19 -14.64
CA ALA A 713 -14.19 23.07 -14.17
C ALA A 713 -13.68 24.32 -13.42
N ASP A 714 -14.58 25.30 -13.22
CA ASP A 714 -14.34 26.45 -12.34
C ASP A 714 -14.73 26.07 -10.91
N VAL A 715 -13.77 25.97 -10.00
CA VAL A 715 -13.99 25.57 -8.60
C VAL A 715 -15.05 26.41 -7.87
N ARG A 716 -15.30 27.65 -8.33
CA ARG A 716 -16.32 28.57 -7.77
C ARG A 716 -17.75 28.25 -8.23
N LYS A 717 -17.89 27.36 -9.22
CA LYS A 717 -19.17 26.85 -9.75
C LYS A 717 -19.39 25.38 -9.41
N ALA A 718 -18.33 24.61 -9.21
CA ALA A 718 -18.34 23.20 -8.83
C ALA A 718 -19.39 22.80 -7.75
N PRO A 719 -19.74 23.60 -6.71
CA PRO A 719 -20.84 23.27 -5.82
C PRO A 719 -22.18 23.08 -6.54
N SER A 720 -22.52 24.00 -7.45
CA SER A 720 -23.81 24.09 -8.14
C SER A 720 -23.81 23.60 -9.60
N GLU A 721 -22.64 23.30 -10.17
CA GLU A 721 -22.49 22.81 -11.54
C GLU A 721 -22.57 21.27 -11.58
N ASP A 722 -23.45 20.73 -12.45
CA ASP A 722 -23.63 19.29 -12.62
C ASP A 722 -22.35 18.59 -13.12
N ASP A 723 -22.22 17.29 -12.86
CA ASP A 723 -21.07 16.43 -13.22
C ASP A 723 -19.69 16.96 -12.78
N THR A 724 -19.67 17.76 -11.73
CA THR A 724 -18.45 18.37 -11.17
C THR A 724 -18.28 17.99 -9.71
N SER A 725 -17.21 17.25 -9.40
CA SER A 725 -16.85 16.90 -8.03
C SER A 725 -16.45 18.13 -7.23
N TYR A 726 -16.76 18.15 -5.94
CA TYR A 726 -16.40 19.25 -5.06
C TYR A 726 -16.16 18.76 -3.63
N PHE A 727 -15.27 19.44 -2.91
CA PHE A 727 -15.20 19.35 -1.47
C PHE A 727 -15.06 20.76 -0.87
N ALA A 728 -15.57 20.94 0.33
CA ALA A 728 -15.21 22.04 1.21
C ALA A 728 -15.10 21.55 2.65
N VAL A 729 -14.07 22.01 3.34
CA VAL A 729 -14.02 22.04 4.80
C VAL A 729 -13.78 23.47 5.21
N ASN A 730 -14.82 24.10 5.76
CA ASN A 730 -14.76 25.44 6.34
C ASN A 730 -14.69 25.28 7.86
N TRP A 731 -13.83 26.04 8.53
CA TRP A 731 -13.77 26.07 9.98
C TRP A 731 -14.06 27.48 10.48
N GLU A 732 -14.95 27.58 11.46
CA GLU A 732 -15.23 28.84 12.15
C GLU A 732 -15.33 28.68 13.67
N LYS A 733 -14.95 29.74 14.39
CA LYS A 733 -14.99 29.82 15.86
C LYS A 733 -15.05 31.28 16.30
N GLU A 734 -15.84 31.56 17.34
CA GLU A 734 -15.79 32.84 18.05
C GLU A 734 -14.55 32.89 18.97
N VAL A 735 -13.77 33.97 18.89
CA VAL A 735 -12.53 34.11 19.67
C VAL A 735 -12.82 34.05 21.17
N GLY A 736 -12.19 33.14 21.88
CA GLY A 736 -12.35 32.92 23.32
C GLY A 736 -13.60 32.13 23.72
N ASN A 737 -14.45 31.70 22.78
CA ASN A 737 -15.70 30.99 23.07
C ASN A 737 -15.87 29.69 22.26
N GLY A 738 -16.55 28.70 22.83
CA GLY A 738 -16.96 27.46 22.16
C GLY A 738 -15.83 26.57 21.59
N SER A 739 -16.24 25.67 20.70
CA SER A 739 -15.40 24.78 19.90
C SER A 739 -15.26 25.33 18.47
N TRP A 740 -14.21 24.95 17.74
CA TRP A 740 -14.23 25.03 16.28
C TRP A 740 -15.38 24.20 15.71
N ILE A 741 -16.13 24.78 14.77
CA ILE A 741 -17.13 24.08 13.98
C ILE A 741 -16.52 23.81 12.61
N PHE A 742 -16.26 22.54 12.31
CA PHE A 742 -15.81 22.08 10.99
C PHE A 742 -17.03 21.72 10.15
N HIS A 743 -17.37 22.58 9.19
CA HIS A 743 -18.40 22.37 8.18
C HIS A 743 -17.84 21.64 6.98
N HIS A 744 -18.34 20.43 6.73
CA HIS A 744 -17.91 19.54 5.66
C HIS A 744 -18.97 19.45 4.57
N LEU A 745 -18.53 19.50 3.31
CA LEU A 745 -19.36 19.22 2.13
C LEU A 745 -18.54 18.35 1.18
N LEU A 746 -19.12 17.23 0.74
CA LEU A 746 -18.54 16.32 -0.25
C LEU A 746 -19.54 16.06 -1.39
N LYS A 747 -19.10 16.23 -2.63
CA LYS A 747 -19.93 16.04 -3.84
C LYS A 747 -19.23 15.18 -4.88
N THR A 748 -19.87 14.11 -5.32
CA THR A 748 -19.38 13.23 -6.39
C THR A 748 -19.71 13.75 -7.79
N SER A 749 -19.11 13.14 -8.82
CA SER A 749 -19.48 13.33 -10.24
C SER A 749 -19.45 11.98 -10.97
N SER A 750 -19.81 11.91 -12.26
CA SER A 750 -19.62 10.67 -13.04
C SER A 750 -18.14 10.30 -13.22
N LYS A 751 -17.24 11.28 -13.06
CA LYS A 751 -15.78 11.10 -13.07
C LYS A 751 -15.27 10.63 -11.70
N TYR A 752 -15.87 11.11 -10.61
CA TYR A 752 -15.54 10.73 -9.23
C TYR A 752 -16.78 10.23 -8.48
N PRO A 753 -17.39 9.10 -8.88
CA PRO A 753 -18.56 8.55 -8.22
C PRO A 753 -18.22 7.85 -6.89
N TRP A 754 -16.93 7.74 -6.54
CA TRP A 754 -16.51 7.37 -5.19
C TRP A 754 -15.53 8.40 -4.63
N LEU A 755 -15.94 9.03 -3.53
CA LEU A 755 -15.20 10.02 -2.75
C LEU A 755 -15.42 9.79 -1.26
N MET A 756 -14.47 10.26 -0.46
CA MET A 756 -14.45 10.16 1.00
C MET A 756 -13.80 11.42 1.59
N LEU A 757 -14.39 11.93 2.67
CA LEU A 757 -13.92 13.10 3.43
C LEU A 757 -14.14 12.85 4.92
N TYR A 758 -13.05 12.85 5.69
CA TYR A 758 -13.03 12.67 7.14
C TYR A 758 -12.34 13.82 7.86
N LEU A 759 -12.67 13.99 9.14
CA LEU A 759 -11.87 14.70 10.13
C LEU A 759 -11.24 13.69 11.10
N ARG A 760 -9.92 13.79 11.31
CA ARG A 760 -9.10 12.76 11.94
C ARG A 760 -8.13 13.31 13.00
N SER A 761 -7.94 12.52 14.05
CA SER A 761 -6.93 12.72 15.09
C SER A 761 -5.85 11.63 15.02
N ASP A 762 -4.75 11.93 14.33
CA ASP A 762 -3.57 11.05 14.30
C ASP A 762 -2.76 11.11 15.58
N ALA A 763 -2.05 10.04 15.89
CA ALA A 763 -0.95 10.05 16.84
C ALA A 763 0.29 10.75 16.30
N THR A 764 1.04 11.35 17.22
CA THR A 764 2.32 12.05 16.99
C THR A 764 3.50 11.13 16.65
N LYS A 765 3.32 9.82 16.84
CA LYS A 765 4.30 8.74 16.65
C LYS A 765 3.56 7.41 16.54
N GLY A 766 4.29 6.36 16.16
CA GLY A 766 3.65 5.12 15.72
C GLY A 766 3.17 5.26 14.29
N LEU A 767 2.70 4.15 13.74
CA LEU A 767 2.36 4.02 12.32
C LEU A 767 0.85 3.81 12.34
N SER A 768 0.08 4.80 11.92
CA SER A 768 -1.37 4.68 12.06
C SER A 768 -1.95 3.71 11.04
N GLY A 769 -3.18 3.23 11.30
CA GLY A 769 -3.83 2.23 10.46
C GLY A 769 -4.10 2.76 9.07
N GLY A 770 -3.11 2.63 8.18
CA GLY A 770 -3.13 3.14 6.82
C GLY A 770 -1.89 3.94 6.39
N TYR A 771 -0.83 4.05 7.21
CA TYR A 771 0.29 4.98 6.94
C TYR A 771 1.69 4.42 7.06
N HIS A 772 2.55 4.83 6.12
CA HIS A 772 3.82 4.20 5.81
C HIS A 772 5.08 4.92 6.27
N TYR A 773 4.94 5.63 7.39
CA TYR A 773 5.95 6.39 8.09
C TYR A 773 5.30 6.81 9.42
N PRO A 774 6.06 7.15 10.47
CA PRO A 774 5.46 7.65 11.70
C PRO A 774 4.70 8.95 11.44
N THR A 775 3.40 8.96 11.72
CA THR A 775 2.49 10.09 11.47
C THR A 775 2.79 11.31 12.35
N ARG A 776 2.35 12.48 11.92
CA ARG A 776 2.28 13.70 12.72
C ARG A 776 0.82 14.10 12.89
N GLY A 777 0.45 14.47 14.10
CA GLY A 777 -0.96 14.45 14.48
C GLY A 777 -1.29 15.17 15.78
N MET A 778 -2.53 15.00 16.23
CA MET A 778 -3.13 15.68 17.37
C MET A 778 -3.01 14.88 18.69
N SER A 779 -2.97 13.55 18.63
CA SER A 779 -2.93 12.67 19.79
C SER A 779 -1.50 12.49 20.35
N LYS A 780 -1.29 13.02 21.56
CA LYS A 780 -0.03 12.97 22.33
C LYS A 780 0.28 11.57 22.85
N ILE A 781 -0.76 10.81 23.17
CA ILE A 781 -0.72 9.41 23.60
C ILE A 781 -1.52 8.59 22.58
N ILE A 782 -1.04 7.40 22.21
CA ILE A 782 -1.80 6.46 21.37
C ILE A 782 -2.88 5.80 22.25
N PRO A 783 -4.19 5.97 22.00
CA PRO A 783 -5.22 5.29 22.77
C PRO A 783 -5.16 3.77 22.58
N ARG A 784 -5.46 3.03 23.66
CA ARG A 784 -5.32 1.56 23.73
C ARG A 784 -6.59 0.91 24.27
N SER A 785 -7.15 -0.08 23.58
CA SER A 785 -8.30 -0.83 24.10
C SER A 785 -7.91 -1.68 25.32
N PRO A 786 -8.74 -1.75 26.38
CA PRO A 786 -10.11 -1.23 26.45
C PRO A 786 -10.26 0.20 27.00
N ASN A 787 -9.17 0.93 27.28
CA ASN A 787 -9.18 2.05 28.23
C ASN A 787 -9.24 3.43 27.55
N PHE A 788 -10.23 3.67 26.67
CA PHE A 788 -10.48 5.02 26.13
C PHE A 788 -11.91 5.24 25.65
N LYS A 789 -12.34 6.50 25.63
CA LYS A 789 -13.59 6.97 25.03
C LYS A 789 -13.33 8.05 23.99
N VAL A 790 -14.30 8.29 23.12
CA VAL A 790 -14.28 9.39 22.15
C VAL A 790 -15.59 10.17 22.26
N ARG A 791 -15.50 11.51 22.24
CA ARG A 791 -16.62 12.44 22.34
C ARG A 791 -16.57 13.44 21.20
N PHE A 792 -17.72 13.80 20.62
CA PHE A 792 -17.85 14.81 19.57
C PHE A 792 -19.33 15.17 19.38
N THR A 793 -19.59 16.33 18.79
CA THR A 793 -20.92 16.74 18.29
C THR A 793 -20.97 16.58 16.78
N LEU A 794 -22.04 15.95 16.28
CA LEU A 794 -22.28 15.67 14.86
C LEU A 794 -23.70 16.08 14.45
N ASP A 795 -23.81 16.83 13.36
CA ASP A 795 -25.06 17.17 12.68
C ASP A 795 -24.93 16.81 11.19
N ILE A 796 -25.72 15.85 10.72
CA ILE A 796 -25.77 15.43 9.30
C ILE A 796 -26.93 16.14 8.63
N LYS A 797 -26.62 17.02 7.68
CA LYS A 797 -27.59 17.87 6.99
C LYS A 797 -28.07 17.22 5.69
N GLN A 798 -27.17 16.53 5.01
CA GLN A 798 -27.47 15.73 3.83
C GLN A 798 -26.60 14.48 3.79
N GLY A 799 -27.20 13.32 3.48
CA GLY A 799 -26.49 12.06 3.22
C GLY A 799 -26.30 11.84 1.72
N GLY A 800 -25.14 11.30 1.33
CA GLY A 800 -24.71 11.14 -0.07
C GLY A 800 -25.35 9.96 -0.81
N GLY A 801 -26.68 9.86 -0.74
CA GLY A 801 -27.46 8.81 -1.40
C GLY A 801 -27.46 7.46 -0.68
N PRO A 802 -28.24 6.47 -1.18
CA PRO A 802 -28.48 5.20 -0.48
C PRO A 802 -27.24 4.32 -0.27
N GLU A 803 -26.26 4.45 -1.16
CA GLU A 803 -24.98 3.72 -1.15
C GLU A 803 -23.87 4.46 -0.37
N SER A 804 -24.16 5.60 0.28
CA SER A 804 -23.19 6.26 1.15
C SER A 804 -23.01 5.51 2.48
N GLN A 805 -21.76 5.31 2.86
CA GLN A 805 -21.36 4.85 4.18
C GLN A 805 -20.93 6.09 4.98
N PHE A 806 -21.73 6.48 5.96
CA PHE A 806 -21.36 7.53 6.90
C PHE A 806 -20.88 6.86 8.18
N TYR A 807 -19.62 7.08 8.53
CA TYR A 807 -19.00 6.50 9.69
C TYR A 807 -19.15 7.46 10.87
N LEU A 808 -20.01 7.07 11.83
CA LEU A 808 -20.10 7.75 13.12
C LEU A 808 -18.77 7.68 13.87
N MET A 809 -18.06 6.57 13.68
CA MET A 809 -16.72 6.34 14.17
C MET A 809 -16.01 5.40 13.21
N ASP A 810 -14.80 5.77 12.85
CA ASP A 810 -13.79 4.93 12.20
C ASP A 810 -12.49 5.08 13.03
N MET A 811 -11.63 4.07 13.03
CA MET A 811 -10.38 4.07 13.82
C MET A 811 -9.33 3.17 13.18
N GLY A 812 -8.16 3.73 12.89
CA GLY A 812 -7.07 3.05 12.19
C GLY A 812 -6.04 2.44 13.14
N GLY A 813 -5.93 1.10 13.18
CA GLY A 813 -4.99 0.36 14.03
C GLY A 813 -3.74 -0.19 13.31
N CYS A 814 -2.62 -0.25 14.04
CA CYS A 814 -1.41 -1.09 13.82
C CYS A 814 -1.78 -2.50 14.39
N TRP A 815 -1.75 -3.68 13.69
CA TRP A 815 -1.48 -5.04 14.31
C TRP A 815 -1.40 -6.37 13.45
N LYS A 816 -0.28 -6.83 12.85
CA LYS A 816 -0.17 -8.19 12.21
C LYS A 816 -0.22 -9.45 13.08
N ASN A 817 -0.68 -10.50 12.42
CA ASN A 817 -1.31 -11.70 12.96
C ASN A 817 -0.50 -12.59 13.93
N ASN A 818 0.83 -12.46 14.07
CA ASN A 818 1.66 -13.34 14.94
C ASN A 818 2.10 -12.77 16.32
N GLY A 819 1.94 -11.47 16.62
CA GLY A 819 2.02 -10.97 18.01
C GLY A 819 3.04 -9.93 18.55
N GLN A 820 3.93 -9.30 17.78
CA GLN A 820 4.91 -8.27 18.28
C GLN A 820 4.31 -6.82 18.20
N PRO A 821 5.02 -5.67 18.43
CA PRO A 821 4.55 -4.32 17.96
C PRO A 821 5.07 -3.76 16.59
N CYS A 822 5.00 -2.42 16.33
CA CYS A 822 5.25 -1.70 15.03
C CYS A 822 6.71 -1.65 14.50
N ASN A 823 6.89 -1.57 13.15
CA ASN A 823 8.22 -1.39 12.48
C ASN A 823 8.33 -0.27 11.42
N GLY A 824 8.27 -0.55 10.11
CA GLY A 824 8.79 0.37 9.08
C GLY A 824 9.46 -0.36 7.92
N ASP A 825 10.27 -1.34 8.29
CA ASP A 825 10.25 -2.61 7.60
C ASP A 825 8.85 -3.23 7.87
N VAL A 826 8.10 -3.66 6.83
CA VAL A 826 6.62 -3.65 6.74
C VAL A 826 5.68 -4.85 6.37
N THR A 827 6.03 -6.07 5.96
CA THR A 827 5.34 -6.73 4.81
C THR A 827 4.06 -7.52 5.06
N THR A 828 3.74 -7.76 6.31
CA THR A 828 2.60 -8.53 6.83
C THR A 828 1.56 -7.63 7.44
N ASP A 829 1.93 -6.39 7.75
CA ASP A 829 1.89 -5.85 9.11
C ASP A 829 0.50 -5.51 9.74
N VAL A 830 -0.58 -6.01 9.11
CA VAL A 830 -2.04 -5.78 9.22
C VAL A 830 -2.52 -4.49 9.89
N THR A 831 -3.10 -3.60 9.08
CA THR A 831 -3.94 -2.47 9.50
C THR A 831 -5.37 -2.90 9.78
N ARG A 832 -6.08 -2.15 10.62
CA ARG A 832 -7.48 -2.44 10.93
C ARG A 832 -8.34 -1.23 11.04
N TYR A 833 -9.63 -1.48 10.80
CA TYR A 833 -10.70 -0.54 10.99
C TYR A 833 -11.84 -1.16 11.78
N SER A 834 -12.39 -0.37 12.68
CA SER A 834 -13.61 -0.67 13.44
C SER A 834 -14.62 0.42 13.12
N GLU A 835 -15.48 0.15 12.16
CA GLU A 835 -16.29 1.17 11.47
C GLU A 835 -17.76 1.05 11.88
N MET A 836 -18.44 2.17 12.16
CA MET A 836 -19.88 2.20 12.47
C MET A 836 -20.66 2.98 11.41
N ILE A 837 -21.33 2.26 10.51
CA ILE A 837 -22.14 2.88 9.44
C ILE A 837 -23.52 3.26 9.98
N ILE A 838 -23.85 4.55 10.00
CA ILE A 838 -25.13 5.05 10.54
C ILE A 838 -26.19 5.43 9.50
N ASN A 839 -25.89 5.32 8.20
CA ASN A 839 -26.89 5.53 7.15
C ASN A 839 -28.02 4.47 7.28
N PRO A 840 -29.29 4.87 7.51
CA PRO A 840 -30.38 3.93 7.72
C PRO A 840 -30.75 3.08 6.49
N THR A 841 -30.31 3.44 5.28
CA THR A 841 -30.52 2.61 4.08
C THR A 841 -29.53 1.46 3.96
N THR A 842 -28.46 1.42 4.76
CA THR A 842 -27.48 0.33 4.72
C THR A 842 -28.06 -0.95 5.32
N GLU A 843 -28.17 -2.01 4.51
CA GLU A 843 -28.59 -3.34 4.96
C GLU A 843 -27.41 -4.25 5.31
N SER A 844 -27.63 -5.22 6.21
CA SER A 844 -26.58 -6.15 6.62
C SER A 844 -26.23 -7.14 5.50
N ARG A 845 -24.93 -7.27 5.20
CA ARG A 845 -24.41 -8.35 4.32
C ARG A 845 -24.11 -9.61 5.13
N CYS A 846 -23.90 -9.50 6.45
CA CYS A 846 -23.77 -10.63 7.36
C CYS A 846 -25.13 -11.28 7.64
N ASN A 847 -25.35 -12.52 7.23
CA ASN A 847 -26.56 -13.27 7.56
C ASN A 847 -26.32 -14.79 7.47
N THR A 848 -27.30 -15.59 7.89
CA THR A 848 -27.22 -17.07 7.87
C THR A 848 -26.90 -17.68 6.51
N THR A 849 -27.23 -17.00 5.40
CA THR A 849 -26.91 -17.46 4.03
C THR A 849 -25.56 -16.94 3.51
N ASN A 850 -24.97 -15.94 4.18
CA ASN A 850 -23.72 -15.27 3.80
C ASN A 850 -22.77 -15.11 5.00
N LEU A 851 -22.46 -16.23 5.66
CA LEU A 851 -21.63 -16.29 6.87
C LEU A 851 -20.18 -15.79 6.66
N SER A 852 -19.71 -15.70 5.42
CA SER A 852 -18.41 -15.14 5.05
C SER A 852 -18.29 -13.67 5.45
N SER A 853 -19.34 -12.88 5.27
CA SER A 853 -19.41 -11.48 5.69
C SER A 853 -19.64 -11.29 7.20
N CYS A 854 -19.64 -12.35 7.99
CA CYS A 854 -19.81 -12.32 9.45
C CYS A 854 -18.49 -12.63 10.17
N PRO A 855 -18.17 -11.94 11.29
CA PRO A 855 -17.02 -12.32 12.09
C PRO A 855 -17.24 -13.71 12.70
N PRO A 856 -16.22 -14.59 12.73
CA PRO A 856 -16.31 -15.92 13.34
C PRO A 856 -16.99 -15.97 14.72
N TYR A 857 -16.74 -14.96 15.56
CA TYR A 857 -17.37 -14.85 16.87
C TYR A 857 -17.89 -13.43 17.14
N HIS A 858 -19.07 -13.36 17.73
CA HIS A 858 -19.52 -12.20 18.49
C HIS A 858 -19.08 -12.37 19.96
N THR A 859 -18.76 -11.28 20.64
CA THR A 859 -18.51 -11.24 22.09
C THR A 859 -19.49 -10.25 22.71
N PHE A 860 -20.41 -10.75 23.53
CA PHE A 860 -21.29 -9.91 24.33
C PHE A 860 -20.49 -9.19 25.42
N SER A 861 -21.00 -8.06 25.93
CA SER A 861 -20.36 -7.24 26.97
C SER A 861 -20.06 -8.00 28.27
N ASN A 862 -20.83 -9.05 28.57
CA ASN A 862 -20.60 -9.97 29.68
C ASN A 862 -19.49 -11.02 29.44
N GLY A 863 -18.78 -10.96 28.31
CA GLY A 863 -17.72 -11.88 27.92
C GLY A 863 -18.18 -13.16 27.22
N THR A 864 -19.49 -13.40 27.08
CA THR A 864 -20.02 -14.58 26.39
C THR A 864 -19.69 -14.51 24.90
N ARG A 865 -19.01 -15.54 24.37
CA ARG A 865 -18.72 -15.64 22.94
C ARG A 865 -19.67 -16.61 22.24
N VAL A 866 -20.25 -16.16 21.14
CA VAL A 866 -21.14 -16.95 20.29
C VAL A 866 -20.54 -17.04 18.88
N HIS A 867 -20.57 -18.24 18.32
CA HIS A 867 -20.04 -18.54 16.99
C HIS A 867 -21.05 -18.21 15.89
N ARG A 868 -20.60 -17.76 14.72
CA ARG A 868 -21.47 -17.37 13.58
C ARG A 868 -22.33 -18.48 12.97
N THR A 869 -22.16 -19.74 13.37
CA THR A 869 -23.06 -20.86 13.00
C THR A 869 -24.16 -21.12 14.03
N ASP A 870 -24.20 -20.38 15.15
CA ASP A 870 -25.33 -20.40 16.07
C ASP A 870 -26.40 -19.41 15.58
N GLU A 871 -27.23 -19.88 14.66
CA GLU A 871 -28.30 -19.12 14.00
C GLU A 871 -29.32 -18.49 14.98
N ARG A 872 -29.32 -18.90 16.25
CA ARG A 872 -30.27 -18.44 17.28
C ARG A 872 -29.72 -17.30 18.14
N ASN A 873 -28.41 -17.29 18.36
CA ASN A 873 -27.77 -16.41 19.33
C ASN A 873 -26.77 -15.42 18.71
N PHE A 874 -26.37 -15.61 17.44
CA PHE A 874 -25.44 -14.71 16.77
C PHE A 874 -26.19 -13.47 16.20
N PRO A 875 -25.77 -12.23 16.54
CA PRO A 875 -26.49 -11.02 16.12
C PRO A 875 -26.06 -10.58 14.70
N TYR A 876 -26.55 -11.29 13.67
CA TYR A 876 -26.23 -11.02 12.26
C TYR A 876 -26.44 -9.56 11.85
N GLU A 877 -27.60 -8.99 12.19
CA GLU A 877 -28.00 -7.62 11.84
C GLU A 877 -27.08 -6.54 12.44
N ALA A 878 -26.31 -6.86 13.48
CA ALA A 878 -25.37 -5.94 14.13
C ALA A 878 -24.11 -5.66 13.31
N TYR A 879 -23.84 -6.46 12.27
CA TYR A 879 -22.67 -6.37 11.41
C TYR A 879 -23.11 -6.04 9.98
N HIS A 880 -22.53 -5.01 9.35
CA HIS A 880 -22.68 -4.85 7.90
C HIS A 880 -21.76 -5.82 7.18
N LEU A 881 -20.47 -5.77 7.51
CA LEU A 881 -19.40 -6.48 6.83
C LEU A 881 -18.26 -6.76 7.80
N TYR A 882 -18.03 -8.02 8.12
CA TYR A 882 -16.69 -8.46 8.45
C TYR A 882 -15.93 -8.82 7.18
N CYS A 883 -14.65 -8.48 7.17
CA CYS A 883 -13.71 -9.02 6.22
C CYS A 883 -12.36 -9.25 6.88
N SER A 884 -11.80 -10.43 6.63
CA SER A 884 -10.50 -10.85 7.12
C SER A 884 -9.37 -10.12 6.40
N PRO A 885 -8.23 -9.88 7.07
CA PRO A 885 -7.05 -9.41 6.39
C PRO A 885 -6.54 -10.56 5.54
N GLY A 886 -6.19 -10.31 4.28
CA GLY A 886 -5.94 -11.43 3.37
C GLY A 886 -4.81 -12.39 3.80
N ASN A 887 -3.95 -12.00 4.76
CA ASN A 887 -2.73 -12.71 5.17
C ASN A 887 -2.91 -13.43 6.51
N ALA A 888 -4.14 -13.79 6.80
CA ALA A 888 -4.48 -14.64 7.90
C ALA A 888 -4.18 -16.10 7.52
N GLU A 889 -3.14 -16.71 8.12
CA GLU A 889 -2.71 -18.06 7.76
C GLU A 889 -3.79 -19.12 8.04
N TYR A 890 -4.55 -18.94 9.13
CA TYR A 890 -5.44 -19.94 9.70
C TYR A 890 -6.89 -19.44 9.78
N LEU A 891 -7.40 -18.87 8.68
CA LEU A 891 -8.80 -18.43 8.62
C LEU A 891 -9.78 -19.59 8.77
N GLU A 892 -10.89 -19.28 9.42
CA GLU A 892 -12.05 -20.14 9.54
C GLU A 892 -12.96 -19.93 8.32
N GLU A 893 -13.21 -20.98 7.54
CA GLU A 893 -14.16 -20.94 6.42
C GLU A 893 -15.62 -20.96 6.93
N PRO A 894 -16.56 -20.25 6.27
CA PRO A 894 -16.40 -19.52 5.02
C PRO A 894 -15.72 -18.15 5.22
N ILE A 895 -14.78 -17.77 4.35
CA ILE A 895 -14.07 -16.48 4.45
C ILE A 895 -14.65 -15.39 3.55
N ASN A 896 -14.52 -14.14 4.01
CA ASN A 896 -14.54 -12.95 3.16
C ASN A 896 -13.24 -12.20 3.40
N LEU A 897 -12.52 -11.82 2.34
CA LEU A 897 -11.41 -10.87 2.43
C LEU A 897 -11.97 -9.45 2.18
N CYS A 898 -11.24 -8.37 2.49
CA CYS A 898 -11.80 -7.01 2.46
C CYS A 898 -12.12 -6.44 1.05
N ASP A 899 -12.26 -5.12 0.88
CA ASP A 899 -11.58 -4.52 -0.28
C ASP A 899 -10.11 -4.52 0.14
N PRO A 900 -9.29 -5.50 -0.25
CA PRO A 900 -8.17 -5.84 0.60
C PRO A 900 -6.87 -4.96 0.64
N TYR A 901 -6.92 -3.66 0.39
CA TYR A 901 -6.62 -2.97 -0.87
C TYR A 901 -6.65 -1.46 -0.67
N SER A 902 -7.67 -0.99 0.06
CA SER A 902 -8.02 0.44 0.16
C SER A 902 -7.02 1.23 0.97
N ASN A 903 -5.96 0.57 1.40
CA ASN A 903 -4.89 1.08 2.20
C ASN A 903 -3.56 0.61 1.64
N PRO A 904 -2.43 1.12 2.17
CA PRO A 904 -1.13 0.69 1.75
C PRO A 904 -0.77 -0.76 2.22
N GLN A 905 -1.78 -1.58 2.56
CA GLN A 905 -1.69 -2.73 3.45
C GLN A 905 -3.07 -3.45 3.65
N PRO A 906 -3.13 -4.71 4.20
CA PRO A 906 -4.34 -5.40 4.59
C PRO A 906 -4.99 -4.52 5.62
N GLN A 907 -6.19 -4.12 5.29
CA GLN A 907 -7.21 -3.89 6.26
C GLN A 907 -7.81 -5.25 6.67
N GLU A 908 -7.98 -5.46 7.97
CA GLU A 908 -9.12 -6.20 8.50
C GLU A 908 -10.17 -5.15 8.88
N ILE A 909 -11.29 -5.10 8.15
CA ILE A 909 -12.40 -4.22 8.48
C ILE A 909 -13.47 -5.02 9.21
N LEU A 910 -13.99 -4.42 10.27
CA LEU A 910 -15.24 -4.83 10.89
C LEU A 910 -16.22 -3.66 10.89
N GLN A 911 -17.10 -3.63 9.88
CA GLN A 911 -18.19 -2.67 9.74
C GLN A 911 -19.40 -3.16 10.55
N ILE A 912 -19.80 -2.42 11.58
CA ILE A 912 -20.99 -2.64 12.40
C ILE A 912 -22.14 -1.68 12.04
N LEU A 913 -23.36 -2.08 12.40
CA LEU A 913 -24.60 -1.35 12.17
C LEU A 913 -25.34 -1.04 13.50
N PRO A 914 -26.17 0.02 13.54
CA PRO A 914 -27.04 0.33 14.67
C PRO A 914 -27.89 -0.86 15.15
N HIS A 915 -27.58 -1.38 16.33
CA HIS A 915 -28.19 -2.58 16.89
C HIS A 915 -28.10 -2.58 18.43
N PRO A 916 -29.08 -3.14 19.18
CA PRO A 916 -29.13 -2.98 20.64
C PRO A 916 -27.91 -3.51 21.41
N VAL A 917 -27.18 -4.49 20.85
CA VAL A 917 -25.95 -5.05 21.46
C VAL A 917 -24.80 -4.05 21.58
N TRP A 918 -24.88 -2.90 20.90
CA TRP A 918 -23.90 -1.81 20.99
C TRP A 918 -24.27 -0.72 22.01
N GLY A 919 -25.49 -0.75 22.56
CA GLY A 919 -26.00 0.32 23.44
C GLY A 919 -25.20 0.51 24.75
N GLU A 920 -24.65 -0.56 25.33
CA GLU A 920 -23.78 -0.49 26.52
C GLU A 920 -22.41 0.17 26.28
N TYR A 921 -22.12 0.53 25.03
CA TYR A 921 -20.93 1.27 24.61
C TYR A 921 -21.26 2.70 24.13
N GLY A 922 -22.51 3.14 24.26
CA GLY A 922 -22.97 4.48 23.83
C GLY A 922 -23.30 4.60 22.32
N TYR A 923 -23.15 3.52 21.56
CA TYR A 923 -23.39 3.49 20.11
C TYR A 923 -24.89 3.39 19.75
N PRO A 924 -25.31 3.87 18.56
CA PRO A 924 -26.66 3.71 18.02
C PRO A 924 -27.26 2.30 18.18
N THR A 925 -28.52 2.25 18.62
CA THR A 925 -29.22 1.00 18.93
C THR A 925 -30.20 0.55 17.85
N LYS A 926 -30.56 1.45 16.93
CA LYS A 926 -31.51 1.25 15.82
C LYS A 926 -31.13 2.16 14.65
N LYS A 927 -31.48 1.76 13.42
CA LYS A 927 -31.20 2.56 12.22
C LYS A 927 -31.81 3.96 12.31
N GLY A 928 -31.05 4.98 11.92
CA GLY A 928 -31.50 6.38 11.84
C GLY A 928 -31.22 7.23 13.08
N GLU A 929 -30.70 6.68 14.18
CA GLU A 929 -30.20 7.51 15.29
C GLU A 929 -28.91 8.24 14.89
N GLY A 930 -28.88 9.57 15.06
CA GLY A 930 -27.78 10.42 14.60
C GLY A 930 -27.79 10.73 13.10
N TRP A 931 -28.88 10.42 12.40
CA TRP A 931 -29.02 10.71 10.97
C TRP A 931 -29.64 12.10 10.71
N ILE A 932 -30.04 12.35 9.47
CA ILE A 932 -30.56 13.64 9.00
C ILE A 932 -31.73 14.11 9.87
N GLY A 933 -31.56 15.26 10.53
CA GLY A 933 -32.55 15.86 11.44
C GLY A 933 -32.45 15.40 12.91
N ASP A 934 -31.46 14.59 13.27
CA ASP A 934 -31.19 14.10 14.63
C ASP A 934 -29.75 14.44 15.07
N PRO A 935 -29.39 15.75 15.17
CA PRO A 935 -28.05 16.19 15.57
C PRO A 935 -27.76 15.84 17.03
N ARG A 936 -26.56 15.30 17.31
CA ARG A 936 -26.22 14.74 18.63
C ARG A 936 -24.76 14.96 19.02
N THR A 937 -24.54 15.21 20.31
CA THR A 937 -23.26 14.95 20.97
C THR A 937 -23.20 13.49 21.39
N TRP A 938 -22.17 12.79 20.96
CA TRP A 938 -21.91 11.39 21.28
C TRP A 938 -20.81 11.29 22.34
N GLU A 939 -20.94 10.33 23.26
CA GLU A 939 -19.83 9.80 24.05
C GLU A 939 -19.80 8.29 23.83
N LEU A 940 -18.77 7.82 23.14
CA LEU A 940 -18.63 6.43 22.71
C LEU A 940 -17.54 5.74 23.54
N ASP A 941 -17.86 4.57 24.09
CA ASP A 941 -16.91 3.67 24.75
C ASP A 941 -16.16 2.84 23.69
N VAL A 942 -15.39 3.58 22.90
CA VAL A 942 -14.62 3.06 21.77
C VAL A 942 -13.63 2.01 22.25
N GLY A 943 -12.99 2.22 23.41
CA GLY A 943 -12.06 1.28 24.02
C GLY A 943 -12.70 -0.06 24.34
N ARG A 944 -13.78 -0.11 25.14
CA ARG A 944 -14.41 -1.40 25.48
C ARG A 944 -15.03 -2.09 24.26
N LEU A 945 -15.64 -1.34 23.34
CA LEU A 945 -16.18 -1.95 22.12
C LEU A 945 -15.07 -2.55 21.25
N SER A 946 -14.05 -1.75 20.92
CA SER A 946 -12.90 -2.18 20.10
C SER A 946 -12.06 -3.28 20.75
N HIS A 947 -12.23 -3.56 22.05
CA HIS A 947 -11.70 -4.74 22.73
C HIS A 947 -12.58 -5.99 22.53
N SER A 948 -13.91 -5.85 22.72
CA SER A 948 -14.89 -6.94 22.59
C SER A 948 -15.01 -7.47 21.15
N LEU A 949 -14.85 -6.59 20.17
CA LEU A 949 -14.94 -6.92 18.75
C LEU A 949 -13.87 -7.94 18.29
N TYR A 950 -14.23 -8.78 17.31
CA TYR A 950 -13.36 -9.81 16.77
C TYR A 950 -12.35 -9.22 15.78
N PHE A 951 -11.06 -9.54 15.97
CA PHE A 951 -10.02 -9.28 14.99
C PHE A 951 -9.06 -10.48 14.91
N TYR A 952 -9.05 -11.16 13.76
CA TYR A 952 -8.33 -12.38 13.45
C TYR A 952 -6.88 -12.33 13.92
N GLN A 953 -6.42 -13.43 14.53
CA GLN A 953 -5.04 -13.63 14.91
C GLN A 953 -4.60 -15.08 14.68
N ASP A 954 -3.34 -15.30 14.33
CA ASP A 954 -2.80 -16.65 14.08
C ASP A 954 -2.87 -17.50 15.37
N PRO A 955 -3.47 -18.71 15.35
CA PRO A 955 -3.57 -19.59 16.51
C PRO A 955 -2.22 -20.00 17.11
N GLY A 956 -2.19 -20.20 18.43
CA GLY A 956 -0.96 -20.52 19.17
C GLY A 956 0.05 -19.37 19.24
N THR A 957 -0.20 -18.25 18.55
CA THR A 957 0.64 -17.06 18.62
C THR A 957 0.24 -16.16 19.80
N ILE A 958 0.83 -14.97 19.79
CA ILE A 958 1.05 -14.09 20.92
C ILE A 958 -0.10 -13.05 20.92
N PRO A 959 -1.19 -13.15 21.73
CA PRO A 959 -2.37 -12.25 21.71
C PRO A 959 -2.16 -10.73 21.90
N VAL A 960 -3.00 -9.95 21.21
CA VAL A 960 -2.90 -8.48 21.01
C VAL A 960 -3.08 -7.55 22.21
N LYS A 961 -2.22 -6.51 22.28
CA LYS A 961 -2.52 -5.18 22.84
C LYS A 961 -2.93 -4.25 21.71
N ARG A 962 -4.13 -3.67 21.82
CA ARG A 962 -4.82 -2.99 20.72
C ARG A 962 -4.57 -1.48 20.78
N ASP A 963 -3.62 -1.01 20.00
CA ASP A 963 -3.22 0.40 19.93
C ASP A 963 -3.80 1.04 18.66
N TRP A 964 -4.42 2.23 18.79
CA TRP A 964 -5.17 2.90 17.71
C TRP A 964 -4.60 4.28 17.38
N PRO A 965 -3.64 4.42 16.43
CA PRO A 965 -2.98 5.70 16.18
C PRO A 965 -3.72 6.63 15.22
N SER A 966 -4.92 6.30 14.74
CA SER A 966 -5.87 7.24 14.12
C SER A 966 -7.29 7.01 14.66
N ILE A 967 -8.02 8.09 14.94
CA ILE A 967 -9.45 8.11 15.29
C ILE A 967 -10.14 9.14 14.38
N ASP A 968 -11.20 8.71 13.69
CA ASP A 968 -11.72 9.34 12.47
C ASP A 968 -13.27 9.38 12.47
N LEU A 969 -13.86 10.37 11.79
CA LEU A 969 -15.28 10.35 11.42
C LEU A 969 -15.55 11.13 10.14
N GLY A 970 -16.63 10.79 9.44
CA GLY A 970 -17.02 11.42 8.17
C GLY A 970 -17.77 10.47 7.26
N THR A 971 -17.70 10.69 5.94
CA THR A 971 -18.44 9.85 4.98
C THR A 971 -17.61 9.42 3.78
N GLU A 972 -18.01 8.27 3.25
CA GLU A 972 -17.60 7.66 2.01
C GLU A 972 -18.85 7.44 1.14
N ILE A 973 -18.90 8.05 -0.04
CA ILE A 973 -19.99 7.88 -1.01
C ILE A 973 -19.53 6.82 -2.01
N TYR A 974 -20.15 5.63 -2.05
CA TYR A 974 -19.64 4.52 -2.87
C TYR A 974 -20.34 4.40 -4.24
N VAL A 975 -19.60 4.68 -5.31
CA VAL A 975 -19.95 4.42 -6.72
C VAL A 975 -21.32 5.01 -7.14
N SER A 976 -21.66 6.21 -6.65
CA SER A 976 -22.79 7.02 -7.13
C SER A 976 -22.35 8.45 -7.50
N GLY A 977 -22.87 8.99 -8.61
CA GLY A 977 -22.41 10.25 -9.21
C GLY A 977 -23.43 11.39 -9.08
N ASN A 978 -22.96 12.58 -8.71
CA ASN A 978 -23.75 13.78 -8.35
C ASN A 978 -24.49 13.68 -7.00
N GLU A 979 -24.08 12.75 -6.14
CA GLU A 979 -24.49 12.75 -4.74
C GLU A 979 -23.82 13.91 -4.00
N ILE A 980 -24.49 14.43 -2.97
CA ILE A 980 -23.96 15.44 -2.05
C ILE A 980 -24.17 14.96 -0.62
N ALA A 981 -23.12 14.99 0.18
CA ALA A 981 -23.18 14.85 1.63
C ALA A 981 -22.71 16.17 2.29
N GLU A 982 -23.39 16.59 3.35
CA GLU A 982 -23.08 17.80 4.12
C GLU A 982 -23.30 17.54 5.61
N TRP A 983 -22.32 17.90 6.44
CA TRP A 983 -22.39 17.74 7.90
C TRP A 983 -21.49 18.73 8.65
N THR A 984 -21.73 18.91 9.94
CA THR A 984 -20.88 19.70 10.85
C THR A 984 -20.36 18.87 12.02
N VAL A 985 -19.12 19.16 12.43
CA VAL A 985 -18.41 18.48 13.52
C VAL A 985 -17.85 19.52 14.49
N SER A 986 -18.01 19.30 15.80
CA SER A 986 -17.39 20.09 16.87
C SER A 986 -17.12 19.23 18.11
N ASP A 987 -16.52 19.81 19.15
CA ASP A 987 -16.34 19.21 20.49
C ASP A 987 -15.53 17.90 20.52
N PHE A 988 -14.72 17.64 19.48
CA PHE A 988 -13.98 16.39 19.32
C PHE A 988 -12.91 16.24 20.42
N ASP A 989 -12.99 15.15 21.16
CA ASP A 989 -12.09 14.81 22.25
C ASP A 989 -11.88 13.29 22.34
N ILE A 990 -10.66 12.86 22.67
CA ILE A 990 -10.30 11.46 22.90
C ILE A 990 -9.75 11.38 24.31
N ILE A 991 -10.37 10.56 25.16
CA ILE A 991 -10.12 10.60 26.59
C ILE A 991 -9.77 9.22 27.16
N VAL A 992 -8.78 9.17 28.04
CA VAL A 992 -8.28 7.95 28.71
C VAL A 992 -8.38 8.10 30.23
N PRO A 993 -8.50 7.01 31.02
CA PRO A 993 -8.37 7.08 32.46
C PRO A 993 -7.00 7.65 32.88
N ASN A 994 -6.97 8.56 33.85
CA ASN A 994 -5.78 9.23 34.37
C ASN A 994 -4.67 8.26 34.85
N GLY A 995 -5.04 7.00 35.17
CA GLY A 995 -4.10 5.94 35.54
C GLY A 995 -3.33 5.29 34.38
N ASP A 996 -3.76 5.47 33.12
CA ASP A 996 -3.09 4.94 31.92
C ASP A 996 -2.24 6.01 31.18
N ALA A 997 -2.16 7.23 31.73
CA ALA A 997 -1.56 8.40 31.10
C ALA A 997 -0.05 8.60 31.37
N SER A 998 0.58 7.74 32.17
CA SER A 998 1.96 7.88 32.71
C SER A 998 3.00 7.01 32.00
#